data_AF-A0A4R5F445-F1
#
_entry.id   AF-A0A4R5F445-F1
#
_cell.length_a   1.000
_cell.length_b   1.000
_cell.length_c   1.000
_cell.angle_alpha   90.00
_cell.angle_beta   90.00
_cell.angle_gamma   90.00
#
_symmetry.space_group_name_H-M   'P 1'
#
loop_
_entity.id
_entity.type
_entity.pdbx_description
1 polymer ?
#
loop_
_entity_poly.entity_id
_entity_poly.type
_entity_poly.pdbx_seq_one_letter_code
_entity_poly.pdbx_strand_id
1 'polypeptide(L)'
;MRFTFDGRPMTGEPGDTLAAALLRNGVRVVGRSVDLGRPRGIFTAGPEEPNALVRVGADPMLAATTVELLDGLEAHSLRGKGRVDLDAVDERRCDKGYLHCDVLVVGGGPAGLAATVAAGRAGARVILVDDQPRLGGDLLNSRLLLDGAPALDWVAGLDLPARVLTRTTAVGYYDHNYVVAVERRARGERLWHIRAGRVVLATGAHERSVAFPGNDRPGVMLAASARAYANRYGVRAGRRAVVFACADSGYEAARDLVAAGVDVLAVVDPRPSGLPADVEILAGQVVTGTSADEEGVLTGVQVGSRHFDADLLAVAGGWNPAVHLFSQSGGRTRYDEELAAFVPGTSAQGERSAGACRGLYVTREAIADGYAAGAEAAGQTVPAQDHGAAGPGVPDLRVPECDERTPRRPAALWLVERAPGSEPAFADLHRDVTVTDLARATATGMRSVEHVKRYTTAGTGADQGKTSGAVVVGVMSALLGAAPGQVGTTTFRPPYTPVSFATLAGRDRGALSDPVRTTAPHDAHVARGAVFEDVGQWKRPRYFPQDGEDMEAAVRRECHAARTAVAAMDASTLGKIDIRGADAGEFLDRVYTNLYSTLAVGACRYGVMCGADGMVFDDGTTTRLADDHYLTTTTTGNAAAVLDWMEEWRQTEWPDLDVSFTSATDHWATVAVVGPRAREVIAVVAPEAVELAFMRYASVPVLGVGGRVFRISFSGELAYEVNVPWRYGRALWEAVLELGAVPYGTETMHVLRAEKGFAIVGQETDGTVTPQDLGMGWIVSKRKPDFVGKRSHSRPDTARPDRKRLVGLLADDPDALVEEGAQLTEAGVAPMLGHVTSSYHSAALGRTFSLALARNVTPGDRLTAVSGDAVQPVTVVEPVLYDPDNTRRDGDPLPEPPAAYRGDCRSESPAAAFAERFEAVSTSRVRLREVPFVPMWEVRGADPGTGLRLGPDWWLVAGDVPPRPGWVDVSGQRTVLELAGPAAYDVLITGCPIDLDPSVFPGHAQTLLARTSVILERLSPEKYRIYVRSSFAKYLAEWLIDALEAS
;
A
#
# COMPACT_ATOMS: atom_id res chain seq x y z
N MET A 1 -1.25 38.74 0.01
CA MET A 1 -0.30 37.65 -0.28
C MET A 1 0.34 37.91 -1.64
N ARG A 2 1.64 37.63 -1.79
CA ARG A 2 2.38 37.79 -3.05
C ARG A 2 2.58 36.43 -3.69
N PHE A 3 2.45 36.34 -5.00
CA PHE A 3 2.69 35.11 -5.76
C PHE A 3 3.18 35.47 -7.17
N THR A 4 3.64 34.47 -7.91
CA THR A 4 4.11 34.65 -9.29
C THR A 4 3.33 33.73 -10.22
N PHE A 5 2.86 34.27 -11.34
CA PHE A 5 2.26 33.50 -12.43
C PHE A 5 2.95 33.82 -13.75
N ASP A 6 3.48 32.80 -14.43
CA ASP A 6 4.27 32.97 -15.66
C ASP A 6 5.39 34.02 -15.53
N GLY A 7 6.09 34.01 -14.39
CA GLY A 7 7.17 34.94 -14.06
C GLY A 7 6.72 36.37 -13.71
N ARG A 8 5.41 36.65 -13.69
CA ARG A 8 4.87 37.96 -13.35
C ARG A 8 4.45 38.01 -11.87
N PRO A 9 4.95 38.96 -11.07
CA PRO A 9 4.53 39.11 -9.68
C PRO A 9 3.09 39.65 -9.62
N MET A 10 2.29 39.06 -8.75
CA MET A 10 0.88 39.38 -8.54
C MET A 10 0.53 39.36 -7.05
N THR A 11 -0.65 39.88 -6.71
CA THR A 11 -1.16 39.93 -5.33
C THR A 11 -2.54 39.29 -5.20
N GLY A 12 -2.77 38.56 -4.12
CA GLY A 12 -4.09 38.01 -3.79
C GLY A 12 -4.41 38.11 -2.30
N GLU A 13 -5.62 37.71 -1.93
CA GLU A 13 -6.14 37.79 -0.57
C GLU A 13 -6.06 36.44 0.15
N PRO A 14 -5.93 36.41 1.49
CA PRO A 14 -6.06 35.17 2.25
C PRO A 14 -7.40 34.47 1.98
N GLY A 15 -7.34 33.17 1.67
CA GLY A 15 -8.52 32.37 1.31
C GLY A 15 -8.87 32.38 -0.19
N ASP A 16 -8.17 33.17 -1.02
CA ASP A 16 -8.26 33.03 -2.48
C ASP A 16 -7.73 31.65 -2.91
N THR A 17 -8.35 31.09 -3.94
CA THR A 17 -7.69 30.08 -4.78
C THR A 17 -6.82 30.79 -5.82
N LEU A 18 -5.88 30.08 -6.45
CA LEU A 18 -5.09 30.64 -7.54
C LEU A 18 -5.99 31.19 -8.65
N ALA A 19 -7.09 30.51 -8.99
CA ALA A 19 -8.05 31.01 -9.98
C ALA A 19 -8.70 32.36 -9.57
N ALA A 20 -9.15 32.48 -8.31
CA ALA A 20 -9.71 33.73 -7.81
C ALA A 20 -8.68 34.87 -7.84
N ALA A 21 -7.44 34.59 -7.44
CA ALA A 21 -6.35 35.55 -7.48
C ALA A 21 -6.00 35.98 -8.92
N LEU A 22 -5.98 35.06 -9.87
CA LEU A 22 -5.74 35.36 -11.29
C LEU A 22 -6.84 36.27 -11.87
N LEU A 23 -8.11 35.98 -11.59
CA LEU A 23 -9.22 36.85 -12.01
C LEU A 23 -9.12 38.24 -11.38
N ARG A 24 -8.75 38.33 -10.08
CA ARG A 24 -8.54 39.60 -9.36
C ARG A 24 -7.47 40.47 -10.03
N ASN A 25 -6.44 39.85 -10.60
CA ASN A 25 -5.36 40.53 -11.33
C ASN A 25 -5.68 40.72 -12.83
N GLY A 26 -6.91 40.44 -13.27
CA GLY A 26 -7.34 40.64 -14.65
C GLY A 26 -6.80 39.61 -15.63
N VAL A 27 -6.30 38.46 -15.17
CA VAL A 27 -5.81 37.39 -16.04
C VAL A 27 -7.00 36.65 -16.64
N ARG A 28 -7.20 36.83 -17.96
CA ARG A 28 -8.32 36.23 -18.70
C ARG A 28 -7.96 34.90 -19.36
N VAL A 29 -6.72 34.77 -19.82
CA VAL A 29 -6.20 33.53 -20.43
C VAL A 29 -5.23 32.89 -19.45
N VAL A 30 -5.58 31.70 -18.96
CA VAL A 30 -4.76 30.94 -17.99
C VAL A 30 -3.99 29.81 -18.68
N GLY A 31 -4.48 29.33 -19.82
CA GLY A 31 -3.82 28.27 -20.57
C GLY A 31 -4.32 28.21 -22.01
N ARG A 32 -3.90 27.17 -22.72
CA ARG A 32 -4.38 26.86 -24.07
C ARG A 32 -4.84 25.42 -24.16
N SER A 33 -5.81 25.19 -25.04
CA SER A 33 -6.37 23.86 -25.28
C SER A 33 -5.32 22.89 -25.85
N VAL A 34 -5.55 21.60 -25.62
CA VAL A 34 -4.56 20.52 -25.80
C VAL A 34 -4.16 20.33 -27.26
N ASP A 35 -5.15 20.29 -28.16
CA ASP A 35 -4.95 19.89 -29.55
C ASP A 35 -5.11 21.07 -30.52
N LEU A 36 -6.06 21.97 -30.24
CA LEU A 36 -6.33 23.13 -31.09
C LEU A 36 -5.52 24.39 -30.71
N GLY A 37 -4.87 24.40 -29.53
CA GLY A 37 -4.09 25.54 -29.05
C GLY A 37 -4.94 26.81 -28.79
N ARG A 38 -6.26 26.67 -28.70
CA ARG A 38 -7.20 27.78 -28.48
C ARG A 38 -6.97 28.39 -27.09
N PRO A 39 -7.06 29.72 -26.94
CA PRO A 39 -6.94 30.38 -25.65
C PRO A 39 -8.05 29.90 -24.72
N ARG A 40 -7.72 29.58 -23.46
CA ARG A 40 -8.69 29.13 -22.45
C ARG A 40 -8.58 29.96 -21.18
N GLY A 41 -9.74 30.33 -20.65
CA GLY A 41 -9.88 31.00 -19.37
C GLY A 41 -10.43 30.06 -18.30
N ILE A 42 -10.50 30.57 -17.07
CA ILE A 42 -11.18 29.91 -15.96
C ILE A 42 -12.65 29.70 -16.31
N PHE A 43 -13.13 28.47 -16.17
CA PHE A 43 -14.48 28.08 -16.57
C PHE A 43 -15.38 27.78 -15.37
N THR A 44 -14.79 27.38 -14.25
CA THR A 44 -15.47 26.86 -13.05
C THR A 44 -14.86 27.46 -11.77
N ALA A 45 -15.32 27.00 -10.60
CA ALA A 45 -14.77 27.41 -9.29
C ALA A 45 -14.49 26.21 -8.35
N GLY A 46 -14.36 25.00 -8.91
CA GLY A 46 -14.19 23.76 -8.15
C GLY A 46 -13.32 22.70 -8.87
N PRO A 47 -13.33 21.43 -8.41
CA PRO A 47 -12.55 20.33 -9.00
C PRO A 47 -13.00 19.92 -10.42
N GLU A 48 -14.12 20.47 -10.90
CA GLU A 48 -14.67 20.26 -12.24
C GLU A 48 -14.04 21.13 -13.35
N GLU A 49 -13.01 21.92 -13.01
CA GLU A 49 -12.30 22.82 -13.93
C GLU A 49 -11.62 22.10 -15.11
N PRO A 50 -12.07 22.35 -16.36
CA PRO A 50 -11.48 21.70 -17.53
C PRO A 50 -10.30 22.45 -18.14
N ASN A 51 -10.16 23.77 -17.88
CA ASN A 51 -9.32 24.67 -18.66
C ASN A 51 -8.08 25.17 -17.90
N ALA A 52 -8.31 25.78 -16.73
CA ALA A 52 -7.29 26.50 -15.96
C ALA A 52 -6.38 25.54 -15.19
N LEU A 53 -5.65 24.70 -15.92
CA LEU A 53 -4.66 23.77 -15.39
C LEU A 53 -3.28 24.40 -15.40
N VAL A 54 -2.57 24.27 -14.27
CA VAL A 54 -1.29 24.92 -14.01
C VAL A 54 -0.27 23.94 -13.46
N ARG A 55 1.01 24.26 -13.62
CA ARG A 55 2.10 23.64 -12.85
C ARG A 55 2.35 24.44 -11.59
N VAL A 56 2.47 23.78 -10.44
CA VAL A 56 2.88 24.37 -9.16
C VAL A 56 3.94 23.47 -8.54
N GLY A 57 5.16 23.98 -8.34
CA GLY A 57 6.30 23.16 -7.93
C GLY A 57 6.49 21.93 -8.84
N ALA A 58 6.60 20.74 -8.25
CA ALA A 58 6.75 19.48 -8.96
C ALA A 58 5.42 18.93 -9.56
N ASP A 59 4.26 19.47 -9.16
CA ASP A 59 2.97 18.98 -9.65
C ASP A 59 2.63 19.60 -11.00
N PRO A 60 2.49 18.80 -12.07
CA PRO A 60 2.50 19.33 -13.43
C PRO A 60 1.12 19.69 -13.98
N MET A 61 0.02 19.32 -13.30
CA MET A 61 -1.37 19.41 -13.80
C MET A 61 -2.39 19.64 -12.67
N LEU A 62 -2.29 20.76 -11.96
CA LEU A 62 -3.27 21.11 -10.93
C LEU A 62 -4.35 22.06 -11.47
N ALA A 63 -5.60 21.87 -11.07
CA ALA A 63 -6.66 22.82 -11.35
C ALA A 63 -6.49 24.07 -10.47
N ALA A 64 -6.28 25.25 -11.08
CA ALA A 64 -6.07 26.51 -10.38
C ALA A 64 -7.22 26.88 -9.41
N THR A 65 -8.41 26.35 -9.66
CA THR A 65 -9.61 26.47 -8.82
C THR A 65 -9.50 25.72 -7.49
N THR A 66 -8.59 24.76 -7.37
CA THR A 66 -8.38 23.92 -6.17
C THR A 66 -7.01 24.13 -5.52
N VAL A 67 -6.17 24.97 -6.12
CA VAL A 67 -4.90 25.41 -5.55
C VAL A 67 -5.19 26.58 -4.63
N GLU A 68 -5.02 26.38 -3.32
CA GLU A 68 -5.09 27.49 -2.37
C GLU A 68 -3.90 28.44 -2.57
N LEU A 69 -4.17 29.74 -2.50
CA LEU A 69 -3.12 30.73 -2.62
C LEU A 69 -2.28 30.77 -1.33
N LEU A 70 -0.97 30.55 -1.48
CA LEU A 70 0.03 30.70 -0.41
C LEU A 70 1.01 31.84 -0.75
N ASP A 71 1.57 32.49 0.28
CA ASP A 71 2.56 33.56 0.04
C ASP A 71 3.83 32.94 -0.55
N GLY A 72 4.33 33.54 -1.62
CA GLY A 72 5.47 33.03 -2.39
C GLY A 72 5.11 31.91 -3.38
N LEU A 73 3.83 31.56 -3.57
CA LEU A 73 3.43 30.54 -4.54
C LEU A 73 3.90 30.92 -5.96
N GLU A 74 4.48 29.95 -6.67
CA GLU A 74 4.85 30.08 -8.08
C GLU A 74 4.05 29.09 -8.91
N ALA A 75 3.38 29.61 -9.95
CA ALA A 75 2.58 28.82 -10.87
C ALA A 75 2.86 29.18 -12.32
N HIS A 76 2.67 28.22 -13.21
CA HIS A 76 2.86 28.41 -14.66
C HIS A 76 1.68 27.89 -15.45
N SER A 77 1.32 28.62 -16.51
CA SER A 77 0.33 28.21 -17.48
C SER A 77 0.75 26.95 -18.24
N LEU A 78 -0.25 26.21 -18.73
CA LEU A 78 -0.06 25.00 -19.52
C LEU A 78 -0.75 25.09 -20.88
N ARG A 79 -0.27 24.28 -21.82
CA ARG A 79 -1.00 23.96 -23.06
C ARG A 79 -1.78 22.65 -22.91
N GLY A 80 -2.50 22.53 -21.80
CA GLY A 80 -3.30 21.36 -21.43
C GLY A 80 -2.53 20.05 -21.22
N LYS A 81 -1.19 20.08 -21.28
CA LYS A 81 -0.31 18.93 -21.02
C LYS A 81 0.77 19.32 -20.01
N GLY A 82 0.85 18.58 -18.91
CA GLY A 82 1.91 18.72 -17.91
C GLY A 82 3.20 18.04 -18.35
N ARG A 83 4.31 18.41 -17.70
CA ARG A 83 5.60 17.72 -17.81
C ARG A 83 6.14 17.47 -16.42
N VAL A 84 6.52 16.23 -16.16
CA VAL A 84 7.25 15.85 -14.95
C VAL A 84 8.70 16.32 -15.10
N ASP A 85 9.21 16.99 -14.09
CA ASP A 85 10.64 17.26 -13.96
C ASP A 85 11.30 16.02 -13.34
N LEU A 86 12.22 15.39 -14.09
CA LEU A 86 12.87 14.14 -13.67
C LEU A 86 13.94 14.38 -12.59
N ASP A 87 14.42 15.62 -12.46
CA ASP A 87 15.44 16.00 -11.49
C ASP A 87 14.83 16.60 -10.21
N ALA A 88 13.52 16.89 -10.22
CA ALA A 88 12.83 17.44 -9.05
C ALA A 88 12.66 16.40 -7.95
N VAL A 89 13.04 16.77 -6.72
CA VAL A 89 12.81 15.97 -5.52
C VAL A 89 11.48 16.35 -4.90
N ASP A 90 10.59 15.37 -4.70
CA ASP A 90 9.34 15.57 -3.99
C ASP A 90 9.55 15.52 -2.46
N GLU A 91 9.72 16.69 -1.86
CA GLU A 91 9.92 16.86 -0.41
C GLU A 91 8.61 16.79 0.39
N ARG A 92 7.45 16.58 -0.26
CA ARG A 92 6.18 16.46 0.46
C ARG A 92 6.23 15.31 1.45
N ARG A 93 5.77 15.58 2.67
CA ARG A 93 5.54 14.55 3.67
C ARG A 93 4.27 13.80 3.32
N CYS A 94 4.42 12.58 2.81
CA CYS A 94 3.31 11.69 2.50
C CYS A 94 3.26 10.56 3.52
N ASP A 95 2.11 10.34 4.15
CA ASP A 95 1.88 9.18 5.01
C ASP A 95 0.48 8.57 4.78
N LYS A 96 0.22 7.46 5.46
CA LYS A 96 -1.04 6.74 5.42
C LYS A 96 -1.70 6.83 6.79
N GLY A 97 -3.01 6.72 6.85
CA GLY A 97 -3.75 6.63 8.10
C GLY A 97 -4.93 5.70 7.97
N TYR A 98 -5.29 5.03 9.06
CA TYR A 98 -6.35 4.02 9.09
C TYR A 98 -7.41 4.44 10.12
N LEU A 99 -8.63 4.71 9.67
CA LEU A 99 -9.74 5.16 10.49
C LEU A 99 -10.91 4.20 10.41
N HIS A 100 -11.65 4.13 11.51
CA HIS A 100 -12.91 3.41 11.60
C HIS A 100 -13.97 4.33 12.17
N CYS A 101 -15.20 4.17 11.71
CA CYS A 101 -16.35 4.93 12.19
C CYS A 101 -17.65 4.14 11.98
N ASP A 102 -18.69 4.51 12.70
CA ASP A 102 -20.00 3.91 12.50
C ASP A 102 -20.69 4.58 11.29
N VAL A 103 -20.52 5.90 11.15
CA VAL A 103 -21.05 6.68 10.02
C VAL A 103 -19.96 7.56 9.41
N LEU A 104 -19.68 7.37 8.12
CA LEU A 104 -18.88 8.28 7.32
C LEU A 104 -19.80 9.21 6.52
N VAL A 105 -19.63 10.52 6.67
CA VAL A 105 -20.31 11.53 5.85
C VAL A 105 -19.31 12.12 4.86
N VAL A 106 -19.64 12.09 3.57
CA VAL A 106 -18.81 12.65 2.50
C VAL A 106 -19.48 13.89 1.92
N GLY A 107 -18.90 15.05 2.18
CA GLY A 107 -19.38 16.37 1.77
C GLY A 107 -19.90 17.19 2.95
N GLY A 108 -19.32 18.36 3.17
CA GLY A 108 -19.62 19.31 4.25
C GLY A 108 -20.58 20.43 3.85
N GLY A 109 -21.46 20.17 2.87
CA GLY A 109 -22.58 21.04 2.52
C GLY A 109 -23.77 20.89 3.48
N PRO A 110 -24.89 21.61 3.24
CA PRO A 110 -26.04 21.62 4.15
C PRO A 110 -26.58 20.23 4.50
N ALA A 111 -26.69 19.33 3.52
CA ALA A 111 -27.14 17.95 3.75
C ALA A 111 -26.16 17.14 4.59
N GLY A 112 -24.85 17.24 4.33
CA GLY A 112 -23.85 16.48 5.08
C GLY A 112 -23.63 17.00 6.49
N LEU A 113 -23.69 18.33 6.68
CA LEU A 113 -23.69 18.94 8.01
C LEU A 113 -24.88 18.46 8.85
N ALA A 114 -26.08 18.48 8.27
CA ALA A 114 -27.29 17.95 8.92
C ALA A 114 -27.16 16.45 9.25
N ALA A 115 -26.64 15.64 8.31
CA ALA A 115 -26.41 14.21 8.54
C ALA A 115 -25.40 13.96 9.67
N THR A 116 -24.33 14.74 9.72
CA THR A 116 -23.31 14.67 10.77
C THR A 116 -23.90 14.95 12.14
N VAL A 117 -24.70 16.01 12.27
CA VAL A 117 -25.40 16.38 13.51
C VAL A 117 -26.36 15.27 13.95
N ALA A 118 -27.20 14.76 13.04
CA ALA A 118 -28.17 13.72 13.38
C ALA A 118 -27.49 12.42 13.83
N ALA A 119 -26.48 11.95 13.08
CA ALA A 119 -25.78 10.71 13.40
C ALA A 119 -25.01 10.82 14.73
N GLY A 120 -24.26 11.90 14.94
CA GLY A 120 -23.46 12.05 16.16
C GLY A 120 -24.30 12.34 17.41
N ARG A 121 -25.43 13.06 17.29
CA ARG A 121 -26.41 13.19 18.40
C ARG A 121 -27.10 11.87 18.75
N ALA A 122 -27.18 10.94 17.81
CA ALA A 122 -27.62 9.57 18.06
C ALA A 122 -26.55 8.70 18.74
N GLY A 123 -25.33 9.22 18.97
CA GLY A 123 -24.24 8.53 19.66
C GLY A 123 -23.31 7.73 18.74
N ALA A 124 -23.47 7.84 17.41
CA ALA A 124 -22.58 7.18 16.46
C ALA A 124 -21.18 7.82 16.45
N ARG A 125 -20.13 7.03 16.21
CA ARG A 125 -18.80 7.56 15.86
C ARG A 125 -18.86 8.07 14.43
N VAL A 126 -18.82 9.39 14.26
CA VAL A 126 -18.94 10.03 12.96
C VAL A 126 -17.60 10.58 12.47
N ILE A 127 -17.29 10.34 11.20
CA ILE A 127 -16.25 11.07 10.46
C ILE A 127 -16.94 11.88 9.36
N LEU A 128 -16.63 13.17 9.27
CA LEU A 128 -17.03 14.04 8.16
C LEU A 128 -15.78 14.39 7.34
N VAL A 129 -15.82 14.11 6.04
CA VAL A 129 -14.77 14.54 5.10
C VAL A 129 -15.33 15.56 4.11
N ASP A 130 -14.58 16.62 3.84
CA ASP A 130 -14.91 17.64 2.84
C ASP A 130 -13.64 18.15 2.17
N ASP A 131 -13.67 18.36 0.86
CA ASP A 131 -12.50 18.77 0.08
C ASP A 131 -12.15 20.25 0.24
N GLN A 132 -13.07 21.07 0.78
CA GLN A 132 -12.86 22.49 0.95
C GLN A 132 -12.18 22.82 2.28
N PRO A 133 -11.50 23.98 2.38
CA PRO A 133 -10.91 24.45 3.64
C PRO A 133 -11.94 24.87 4.69
N ARG A 134 -13.16 25.20 4.26
CA ARG A 134 -14.26 25.68 5.11
C ARG A 134 -15.51 24.88 4.77
N LEU A 135 -16.24 24.46 5.81
CA LEU A 135 -17.54 23.80 5.66
C LEU A 135 -18.62 24.80 5.20
N GLY A 136 -19.70 24.26 4.65
CA GLY A 136 -20.84 25.02 4.13
C GLY A 136 -21.21 24.63 2.70
N GLY A 137 -20.29 24.02 1.95
CA GLY A 137 -20.50 23.64 0.55
C GLY A 137 -20.96 24.83 -0.28
N ASP A 138 -22.06 24.69 -1.02
CA ASP A 138 -22.57 25.77 -1.87
C ASP A 138 -23.13 26.98 -1.10
N LEU A 139 -23.41 26.86 0.20
CA LEU A 139 -23.80 28.01 1.03
C LEU A 139 -22.68 29.07 1.10
N LEU A 140 -21.42 28.67 0.89
CA LEU A 140 -20.30 29.61 0.80
C LEU A 140 -20.38 30.50 -0.45
N ASN A 141 -21.13 30.07 -1.46
CA ASN A 141 -21.27 30.75 -2.75
C ASN A 141 -22.62 31.47 -2.87
N SER A 142 -23.49 31.42 -1.85
CA SER A 142 -24.86 31.95 -1.89
C SER A 142 -25.05 33.13 -0.95
N ARG A 143 -26.17 33.84 -1.13
CA ARG A 143 -26.64 34.93 -0.26
C ARG A 143 -27.96 34.58 0.43
N LEU A 144 -28.24 33.27 0.54
CA LEU A 144 -29.49 32.77 1.11
C LEU A 144 -29.61 33.15 2.58
N LEU A 145 -30.85 33.34 3.00
CA LEU A 145 -31.23 33.55 4.39
C LEU A 145 -31.87 32.28 4.94
N LEU A 146 -31.39 31.84 6.10
CA LEU A 146 -31.98 30.80 6.92
C LEU A 146 -32.55 31.43 8.19
N ASP A 147 -33.85 31.27 8.43
CA ASP A 147 -34.60 31.97 9.48
C ASP A 147 -34.41 33.50 9.47
N GLY A 148 -34.23 34.09 8.28
CA GLY A 148 -34.01 35.52 8.10
C GLY A 148 -32.59 36.02 8.39
N ALA A 149 -31.66 35.13 8.75
CA ALA A 149 -30.23 35.43 8.94
C ALA A 149 -29.38 34.81 7.82
N PRO A 150 -28.16 35.32 7.53
CA PRO A 150 -27.26 34.70 6.56
C PRO A 150 -27.07 33.19 6.80
N ALA A 151 -27.16 32.37 5.74
CA ALA A 151 -27.07 30.91 5.87
C ALA A 151 -25.77 30.39 6.52
N LEU A 152 -24.67 31.14 6.42
CA LEU A 152 -23.41 30.78 7.08
C LEU A 152 -23.44 30.92 8.60
N ASP A 153 -24.37 31.72 9.16
CA ASP A 153 -24.57 31.81 10.61
C ASP A 153 -25.15 30.49 11.15
N TRP A 154 -25.99 29.81 10.37
CA TRP A 154 -26.44 28.45 10.69
C TRP A 154 -25.27 27.48 10.73
N VAL A 155 -24.39 27.49 9.71
CA VAL A 155 -23.19 26.62 9.67
C VAL A 155 -22.29 26.87 10.87
N ALA A 156 -22.04 28.13 11.23
CA ALA A 156 -21.22 28.50 12.38
C ALA A 156 -21.84 28.13 13.73
N GLY A 157 -23.17 28.04 13.80
CA GLY A 157 -23.92 27.67 15.00
C GLY A 157 -24.09 26.16 15.23
N LEU A 158 -23.66 25.30 14.29
CA LEU A 158 -23.77 23.86 14.44
C LEU A 158 -22.72 23.30 15.40
N ASP A 159 -23.18 22.50 16.36
CA ASP A 159 -22.32 21.59 17.11
C ASP A 159 -22.16 20.28 16.33
N LEU A 160 -20.92 19.95 15.95
CA LEU A 160 -20.59 18.79 15.13
C LEU A 160 -19.90 17.71 15.99
N PRO A 161 -20.67 16.76 16.58
CA PRO A 161 -20.12 15.64 17.34
C PRO A 161 -19.47 14.59 16.42
N ALA A 162 -18.37 14.95 15.76
CA ALA A 162 -17.68 14.15 14.76
C ALA A 162 -16.18 14.49 14.68
N ARG A 163 -15.39 13.57 14.11
CA ARG A 163 -14.06 13.90 13.60
C ARG A 163 -14.23 14.55 12.22
N VAL A 164 -13.94 15.84 12.13
CA VAL A 164 -14.04 16.63 10.91
C VAL A 164 -12.68 16.74 10.23
N LEU A 165 -12.61 16.30 8.97
CA LEU A 165 -11.44 16.39 8.11
C LEU A 165 -11.78 17.30 6.93
N THR A 166 -11.42 18.57 7.01
CA THR A 166 -11.48 19.51 5.87
C THR A 166 -10.28 19.27 4.96
N ARG A 167 -10.28 19.88 3.76
CA ARG A 167 -9.21 19.68 2.76
C ARG A 167 -8.97 18.21 2.43
N THR A 168 -10.01 17.40 2.58
CA THR A 168 -9.96 15.94 2.53
C THR A 168 -10.94 15.44 1.48
N THR A 169 -10.39 15.00 0.35
CA THR A 169 -11.20 14.49 -0.75
C THR A 169 -11.37 12.99 -0.61
N ALA A 170 -12.61 12.49 -0.52
CA ALA A 170 -12.88 11.07 -0.72
C ALA A 170 -12.63 10.71 -2.20
N VAL A 171 -11.56 9.98 -2.47
CA VAL A 171 -11.09 9.70 -3.83
C VAL A 171 -11.58 8.35 -4.35
N GLY A 172 -11.90 7.39 -3.49
CA GLY A 172 -12.37 6.06 -3.90
C GLY A 172 -13.34 5.43 -2.92
N TYR A 173 -14.37 4.75 -3.44
CA TYR A 173 -15.27 3.88 -2.68
C TYR A 173 -15.08 2.43 -3.13
N TYR A 174 -14.76 1.53 -2.21
CA TYR A 174 -14.54 0.10 -2.42
C TYR A 174 -15.44 -0.77 -1.52
N ASP A 175 -15.30 -2.09 -1.65
CA ASP A 175 -16.13 -3.09 -0.97
C ASP A 175 -16.19 -2.95 0.55
N HIS A 176 -17.36 -3.29 1.09
CA HIS A 176 -17.70 -3.27 2.51
C HIS A 176 -17.51 -1.88 3.14
N ASN A 177 -17.92 -0.82 2.45
CA ASN A 177 -17.81 0.57 2.91
C ASN A 177 -16.36 0.97 3.25
N TYR A 178 -15.41 0.57 2.41
CA TYR A 178 -14.03 1.06 2.48
C TYR A 178 -13.87 2.30 1.61
N VAL A 179 -13.63 3.45 2.23
CA VAL A 179 -13.43 4.72 1.52
C VAL A 179 -11.99 5.15 1.68
N VAL A 180 -11.36 5.49 0.56
CA VAL A 180 -10.02 6.10 0.55
C VAL A 180 -10.17 7.59 0.34
N ALA A 181 -9.50 8.38 1.18
CA ALA A 181 -9.52 9.84 1.12
C ALA A 181 -8.11 10.43 1.20
N VAL A 182 -7.90 11.61 0.62
CA VAL A 182 -6.62 12.32 0.67
C VAL A 182 -6.82 13.64 1.39
N GLU A 183 -6.18 13.78 2.55
CA GLU A 183 -6.12 15.03 3.32
C GLU A 183 -4.90 15.84 2.91
N ARG A 184 -5.11 17.07 2.45
CA ARG A 184 -4.02 18.03 2.18
C ARG A 184 -3.67 18.80 3.45
N ARG A 185 -2.40 18.77 3.82
CA ARG A 185 -1.85 19.35 5.06
C ARG A 185 -0.83 20.42 4.73
N ALA A 186 -0.50 21.25 5.73
CA ALA A 186 0.48 22.32 5.57
C ALA A 186 1.87 21.83 5.11
N ARG A 187 2.27 20.60 5.48
CA ARG A 187 3.58 20.01 5.15
C ARG A 187 3.52 18.76 4.28
N GLY A 188 2.40 18.51 3.58
CA GLY A 188 2.26 17.36 2.67
C GLY A 188 0.84 16.81 2.61
N GLU A 189 0.70 15.49 2.46
CA GLU A 189 -0.59 14.83 2.26
C GLU A 189 -0.69 13.54 3.09
N ARG A 190 -1.89 13.22 3.58
CA ARG A 190 -2.18 11.93 4.21
C ARG A 190 -3.22 11.15 3.41
N LEU A 191 -2.91 9.90 3.09
CA LEU A 191 -3.85 8.94 2.52
C LEU A 191 -4.62 8.21 3.63
N TRP A 192 -5.88 8.57 3.81
CA TRP A 192 -6.78 7.92 4.76
C TRP A 192 -7.44 6.69 4.13
N HIS A 193 -7.36 5.57 4.85
CA HIS A 193 -8.12 4.35 4.65
C HIS A 193 -9.21 4.31 5.72
N ILE A 194 -10.47 4.50 5.32
CA ILE A 194 -11.60 4.65 6.24
C ILE A 194 -12.54 3.46 6.06
N ARG A 195 -12.75 2.68 7.12
CA ARG A 195 -13.77 1.63 7.17
C ARG A 195 -14.99 2.15 7.93
N ALA A 196 -16.15 2.16 7.29
CA ALA A 196 -17.37 2.71 7.88
C ALA A 196 -18.48 1.66 8.04
N GLY A 197 -19.26 1.73 9.12
CA GLY A 197 -20.48 0.91 9.27
C GLY A 197 -21.56 1.27 8.25
N ARG A 198 -21.75 2.57 8.02
CA ARG A 198 -22.63 3.18 7.00
C ARG A 198 -21.97 4.41 6.38
N VAL A 199 -22.36 4.74 5.15
CA VAL A 199 -21.85 5.93 4.44
C VAL A 199 -23.01 6.83 4.00
N VAL A 200 -22.93 8.13 4.32
CA VAL A 200 -23.82 9.16 3.77
C VAL A 200 -23.06 9.93 2.70
N LEU A 201 -23.51 9.82 1.45
CA LEU A 201 -22.94 10.56 0.32
C LEU A 201 -23.70 11.88 0.15
N ALA A 202 -23.12 12.99 0.59
CA ALA A 202 -23.65 14.35 0.47
C ALA A 202 -22.80 15.20 -0.51
N THR A 203 -22.37 14.57 -1.61
CA THR A 203 -21.36 15.08 -2.56
C THR A 203 -21.82 16.21 -3.48
N GLY A 204 -23.04 16.73 -3.31
CA GLY A 204 -23.55 17.84 -4.11
C GLY A 204 -23.83 17.49 -5.59
N ALA A 205 -23.91 18.54 -6.42
CA ALA A 205 -24.10 18.43 -7.86
C ALA A 205 -23.23 19.48 -8.57
N HIS A 206 -22.67 19.14 -9.73
CA HIS A 206 -21.92 20.07 -10.57
C HIS A 206 -22.87 20.75 -11.56
N GLU A 207 -22.71 22.07 -11.77
CA GLU A 207 -23.43 22.74 -12.86
C GLU A 207 -22.86 22.27 -14.20
N ARG A 208 -23.71 22.16 -15.23
CA ARG A 208 -23.30 21.81 -16.58
C ARG A 208 -23.39 23.00 -17.52
N SER A 209 -22.61 22.92 -18.60
CA SER A 209 -22.72 23.85 -19.73
C SER A 209 -23.71 23.33 -20.79
N VAL A 210 -23.76 24.05 -21.93
CA VAL A 210 -24.49 23.69 -23.15
C VAL A 210 -23.52 23.77 -24.33
N ALA A 211 -23.66 22.89 -25.33
CA ALA A 211 -22.88 22.98 -26.56
C ALA A 211 -23.48 24.05 -27.49
N PHE A 212 -22.77 25.16 -27.69
CA PHE A 212 -23.15 26.24 -28.62
C PHE A 212 -21.91 26.85 -29.29
N PRO A 213 -22.03 27.53 -30.45
CA PRO A 213 -20.89 28.09 -31.17
C PRO A 213 -20.07 29.07 -30.32
N GLY A 214 -18.77 28.79 -30.14
CA GLY A 214 -17.84 29.66 -29.42
C GLY A 214 -17.97 29.60 -27.89
N ASN A 215 -18.45 28.48 -27.35
CA ASN A 215 -18.63 28.26 -25.90
C ASN A 215 -17.33 28.00 -25.11
N ASP A 216 -16.16 27.99 -25.74
CA ASP A 216 -14.87 27.72 -25.10
C ASP A 216 -14.04 28.96 -24.75
N ARG A 217 -14.50 30.15 -25.18
CA ARG A 217 -13.72 31.38 -25.10
C ARG A 217 -13.44 31.80 -23.64
N PRO A 218 -12.26 32.37 -23.36
CA PRO A 218 -11.98 33.02 -22.08
C PRO A 218 -13.02 34.12 -21.78
N GLY A 219 -13.76 33.98 -20.69
CA GLY A 219 -14.92 34.84 -20.36
C GLY A 219 -16.26 34.11 -20.45
N VAL A 220 -16.33 32.94 -21.08
CA VAL A 220 -17.43 31.99 -20.90
C VAL A 220 -17.14 31.15 -19.66
N MET A 221 -18.10 31.05 -18.74
CA MET A 221 -17.98 30.25 -17.52
C MET A 221 -19.34 29.77 -17.02
N LEU A 222 -19.34 28.81 -16.11
CA LEU A 222 -20.56 28.36 -15.44
C LEU A 222 -21.13 29.49 -14.56
N ALA A 223 -22.45 29.62 -14.52
CA ALA A 223 -23.12 30.69 -13.80
C ALA A 223 -22.93 30.57 -12.28
N ALA A 224 -23.00 29.36 -11.74
CA ALA A 224 -22.70 29.06 -10.34
C ALA A 224 -21.25 29.41 -9.99
N SER A 225 -20.31 29.28 -10.94
CA SER A 225 -18.91 29.65 -10.74
C SER A 225 -18.70 31.17 -10.77
N ALA A 226 -19.34 31.88 -11.69
CA ALA A 226 -19.36 33.34 -11.69
C ALA A 226 -19.93 33.90 -10.38
N ARG A 227 -21.00 33.26 -9.88
CA ARG A 227 -21.61 33.54 -8.58
C ARG A 227 -20.65 33.25 -7.41
N ALA A 228 -19.93 32.12 -7.43
CA ALA A 228 -18.94 31.79 -6.42
C ALA A 228 -17.81 32.83 -6.36
N TYR A 229 -17.27 33.26 -7.50
CA TYR A 229 -16.27 34.35 -7.54
C TYR A 229 -16.80 35.65 -6.94
N ALA A 230 -18.05 36.03 -7.27
CA ALA A 230 -18.66 37.24 -6.73
C ALA A 230 -18.89 37.16 -5.21
N ASN A 231 -19.52 36.10 -4.72
CA ASN A 231 -19.98 36.00 -3.33
C ASN A 231 -18.89 35.54 -2.37
N ARG A 232 -18.13 34.50 -2.72
CA ARG A 232 -17.14 33.88 -1.83
C ARG A 232 -15.81 34.63 -1.84
N TYR A 233 -15.34 35.00 -3.02
CA TYR A 233 -14.00 35.56 -3.21
C TYR A 233 -14.02 37.09 -3.40
N GLY A 234 -15.21 37.69 -3.59
CA GLY A 234 -15.32 39.13 -3.84
C GLY A 234 -14.66 39.57 -5.15
N VAL A 235 -14.64 38.69 -6.15
CA VAL A 235 -13.99 38.91 -7.46
C VAL A 235 -15.04 38.97 -8.56
N ARG A 236 -14.97 40.01 -9.39
CA ARG A 236 -15.79 40.11 -10.61
C ARG A 236 -15.11 39.34 -11.73
N ALA A 237 -15.77 38.28 -12.20
CA ALA A 237 -15.32 37.50 -13.35
C ALA A 237 -15.32 38.31 -14.67
N GLY A 238 -16.14 39.34 -14.76
CA GLY A 238 -16.20 40.31 -15.86
C GLY A 238 -16.96 41.55 -15.43
N ARG A 239 -17.01 42.56 -16.31
CA ARG A 239 -17.66 43.84 -16.05
C ARG A 239 -19.06 43.91 -16.62
N ARG A 240 -19.29 43.29 -17.78
CA ARG A 240 -20.55 43.30 -18.53
C ARG A 240 -20.93 41.87 -18.89
N ALA A 241 -22.07 41.40 -18.41
CA ALA A 241 -22.45 40.00 -18.46
C ALA A 241 -23.74 39.76 -19.25
N VAL A 242 -23.77 38.65 -19.98
CA VAL A 242 -25.01 37.99 -20.40
C VAL A 242 -25.11 36.68 -19.63
N VAL A 243 -26.30 36.37 -19.12
CA VAL A 243 -26.54 35.11 -18.41
C VAL A 243 -27.43 34.21 -19.26
N PHE A 244 -26.94 33.01 -19.59
CA PHE A 244 -27.70 31.99 -20.30
C PHE A 244 -28.35 31.02 -19.30
N ALA A 245 -29.59 31.30 -18.91
CA ALA A 245 -30.30 30.68 -17.80
C ALA A 245 -31.19 29.51 -18.26
N CYS A 246 -30.58 28.38 -18.63
CA CYS A 246 -31.34 27.14 -18.91
C CYS A 246 -31.94 26.53 -17.63
N ALA A 247 -31.47 26.93 -16.46
CA ALA A 247 -32.04 26.62 -15.16
C ALA A 247 -32.21 27.90 -14.32
N ASP A 248 -33.03 27.83 -13.27
CA ASP A 248 -33.31 28.99 -12.40
C ASP A 248 -32.07 29.48 -11.63
N SER A 249 -31.04 28.65 -11.47
CA SER A 249 -29.71 29.05 -10.95
C SER A 249 -29.09 30.21 -11.74
N GLY A 250 -29.41 30.35 -13.02
CA GLY A 250 -28.99 31.49 -13.83
C GLY A 250 -29.59 32.82 -13.35
N TYR A 251 -30.84 32.82 -12.90
CA TYR A 251 -31.46 34.03 -12.34
C TYR A 251 -30.85 34.41 -10.99
N GLU A 252 -30.52 33.43 -10.16
CA GLU A 252 -29.80 33.65 -8.90
C GLU A 252 -28.41 34.24 -9.17
N ALA A 253 -27.67 33.68 -10.12
CA ALA A 253 -26.38 34.21 -10.53
C ALA A 253 -26.51 35.65 -11.07
N ALA A 254 -27.51 35.93 -11.91
CA ALA A 254 -27.75 37.28 -12.43
C ALA A 254 -27.98 38.29 -11.30
N ARG A 255 -28.83 37.96 -10.33
CA ARG A 255 -29.11 38.80 -9.16
C ARG A 255 -27.84 39.06 -8.34
N ASP A 256 -27.06 38.02 -8.07
CA ASP A 256 -25.87 38.13 -7.24
C ASP A 256 -24.75 38.89 -7.97
N LEU A 257 -24.62 38.71 -9.30
CA LEU A 257 -23.70 39.48 -10.14
C LEU A 257 -24.06 40.98 -10.19
N VAL A 258 -25.35 41.31 -10.34
CA VAL A 258 -25.84 42.70 -10.26
C VAL A 258 -25.47 43.30 -8.90
N ALA A 259 -25.71 42.57 -7.81
CA ALA A 259 -25.39 43.05 -6.47
C ALA A 259 -23.88 43.18 -6.22
N ALA A 260 -23.05 42.38 -6.90
CA ALA A 260 -21.59 42.54 -6.91
C ALA A 260 -21.12 43.70 -7.80
N GLY A 261 -22.03 44.37 -8.51
CA GLY A 261 -21.78 45.52 -9.38
C GLY A 261 -21.29 45.16 -10.79
N VAL A 262 -21.69 43.99 -11.30
CA VAL A 262 -21.55 43.60 -12.71
C VAL A 262 -22.77 44.11 -13.49
N ASP A 263 -22.52 44.71 -14.66
CA ASP A 263 -23.57 45.18 -15.57
C ASP A 263 -24.16 43.99 -16.33
N VAL A 264 -25.23 43.40 -15.81
CA VAL A 264 -25.93 42.27 -16.45
C VAL A 264 -26.88 42.82 -17.51
N LEU A 265 -26.50 42.67 -18.77
CA LEU A 265 -27.19 43.24 -19.93
C LEU A 265 -28.49 42.51 -20.24
N ALA A 266 -28.50 41.18 -20.13
CA ALA A 266 -29.66 40.35 -20.37
C ALA A 266 -29.56 38.97 -19.70
N VAL A 267 -30.71 38.43 -19.33
CA VAL A 267 -30.90 37.00 -19.00
C VAL A 267 -31.62 36.34 -20.17
N VAL A 268 -30.94 35.40 -20.81
CA VAL A 268 -31.45 34.59 -21.92
C VAL A 268 -32.00 33.29 -21.34
N ASP A 269 -33.31 33.08 -21.40
CA ASP A 269 -33.96 31.87 -20.90
C ASP A 269 -34.61 31.12 -22.08
N PRO A 270 -34.15 29.91 -22.42
CA PRO A 270 -34.74 29.15 -23.53
C PRO A 270 -36.16 28.64 -23.25
N ARG A 271 -36.65 28.75 -22.01
CA ARG A 271 -38.01 28.34 -21.65
C ARG A 271 -39.04 29.39 -22.12
N PRO A 272 -40.31 29.00 -22.33
CA PRO A 272 -41.33 29.90 -22.88
C PRO A 272 -41.63 31.15 -22.03
N SER A 273 -41.27 31.14 -20.75
CA SER A 273 -41.44 32.26 -19.82
C SER A 273 -40.22 32.38 -18.91
N GLY A 274 -39.83 33.60 -18.58
CA GLY A 274 -38.76 33.88 -17.63
C GLY A 274 -39.28 34.26 -16.24
N LEU A 275 -38.38 34.32 -15.25
CA LEU A 275 -38.70 34.86 -13.92
C LEU A 275 -38.54 36.38 -13.89
N PRO A 276 -39.34 37.11 -13.09
CA PRO A 276 -39.13 38.54 -12.87
C PRO A 276 -37.71 38.83 -12.34
N ALA A 277 -37.03 39.77 -12.97
CA ALA A 277 -35.69 40.24 -12.61
C ALA A 277 -35.53 41.71 -13.01
N ASP A 278 -34.65 42.44 -12.35
CA ASP A 278 -34.37 43.86 -12.59
C ASP A 278 -33.47 44.11 -13.82
N VAL A 279 -33.42 43.14 -14.73
CA VAL A 279 -32.60 43.12 -15.95
C VAL A 279 -33.45 42.66 -17.13
N GLU A 280 -33.00 42.91 -18.37
CA GLU A 280 -33.74 42.48 -19.55
C GLU A 280 -33.85 40.94 -19.59
N ILE A 281 -35.05 40.41 -19.84
CA ILE A 281 -35.31 38.97 -19.93
C ILE A 281 -35.70 38.62 -21.36
N LEU A 282 -34.93 37.73 -21.97
CA LEU A 282 -35.17 37.19 -23.31
C LEU A 282 -35.67 35.75 -23.20
N ALA A 283 -36.95 35.59 -22.87
CA ALA A 283 -37.60 34.29 -22.79
C ALA A 283 -37.82 33.66 -24.18
N GLY A 284 -37.70 32.34 -24.26
CA GLY A 284 -37.78 31.56 -25.50
C GLY A 284 -36.62 31.80 -26.46
N GLN A 285 -35.52 32.41 -26.01
CA GLN A 285 -34.33 32.70 -26.82
C GLN A 285 -33.14 31.86 -26.37
N VAL A 286 -32.16 31.69 -27.27
CA VAL A 286 -30.92 30.96 -27.02
C VAL A 286 -29.72 31.79 -27.45
N VAL A 287 -28.57 31.56 -26.79
CA VAL A 287 -27.28 32.06 -27.27
C VAL A 287 -26.87 31.28 -28.50
N THR A 288 -26.67 31.98 -29.62
CA THR A 288 -26.36 31.37 -30.93
C THR A 288 -24.89 31.53 -31.34
N GLY A 289 -24.11 32.34 -30.61
CA GLY A 289 -22.68 32.52 -30.88
C GLY A 289 -22.00 33.52 -29.97
N THR A 290 -20.67 33.62 -30.09
CA THR A 290 -19.84 34.58 -29.36
C THR A 290 -18.80 35.22 -30.28
N SER A 291 -18.48 36.50 -30.05
CA SER A 291 -17.37 37.23 -30.69
C SER A 291 -16.15 37.30 -29.77
N ALA A 292 -14.98 37.55 -30.35
CA ALA A 292 -13.74 37.66 -29.61
C ALA A 292 -12.80 38.74 -30.14
N ASP A 293 -11.82 39.12 -29.33
CA ASP A 293 -10.68 39.94 -29.75
C ASP A 293 -9.59 39.11 -30.45
N GLU A 294 -8.46 39.74 -30.76
CA GLU A 294 -7.32 39.10 -31.44
C GLU A 294 -6.67 38.00 -30.57
N GLU A 295 -6.75 38.14 -29.25
CA GLU A 295 -6.31 37.16 -28.26
C GLU A 295 -7.31 36.01 -28.06
N GLY A 296 -8.50 36.10 -28.67
CA GLY A 296 -9.58 35.13 -28.62
C GLY A 296 -10.44 35.18 -27.35
N VAL A 297 -10.31 36.24 -26.55
CA VAL A 297 -11.11 36.52 -25.35
C VAL A 297 -12.50 37.03 -25.75
N LEU A 298 -13.53 36.64 -24.99
CA LEU A 298 -14.93 37.03 -25.24
C LEU A 298 -15.11 38.55 -25.27
N THR A 299 -15.69 39.07 -26.37
CA THR A 299 -16.06 40.49 -26.52
C THR A 299 -17.55 40.73 -26.68
N GLY A 300 -18.31 39.70 -27.03
CA GLY A 300 -19.75 39.83 -27.23
C GLY A 300 -20.48 38.51 -27.38
N VAL A 301 -21.80 38.57 -27.17
CA VAL A 301 -22.72 37.44 -27.15
C VAL A 301 -23.85 37.67 -28.13
N GLN A 302 -24.11 36.67 -28.99
CA GLN A 302 -25.18 36.70 -29.99
C GLN A 302 -26.40 35.93 -29.48
N VAL A 303 -27.57 36.56 -29.52
CA VAL A 303 -28.87 35.98 -29.13
C VAL A 303 -29.85 36.19 -30.28
N GLY A 304 -30.06 35.15 -31.08
CA GLY A 304 -30.80 35.30 -32.34
C GLY A 304 -30.14 36.35 -33.25
N SER A 305 -30.87 37.42 -33.58
CA SER A 305 -30.35 38.55 -34.37
C SER A 305 -29.70 39.66 -33.55
N ARG A 306 -29.77 39.61 -32.21
CA ARG A 306 -29.25 40.66 -31.32
C ARG A 306 -27.82 40.37 -30.87
N HIS A 307 -27.01 41.42 -30.84
CA HIS A 307 -25.64 41.39 -30.34
C HIS A 307 -25.52 42.18 -29.03
N PHE A 308 -24.80 41.64 -28.06
CA PHE A 308 -24.49 42.28 -26.78
C PHE A 308 -22.97 42.35 -26.58
N ASP A 309 -22.43 43.55 -26.37
CA ASP A 309 -21.02 43.74 -26.00
C ASP A 309 -20.81 43.32 -24.54
N ALA A 310 -20.26 42.13 -24.34
CA ALA A 310 -20.13 41.50 -23.03
C ALA A 310 -18.77 40.80 -22.91
N ASP A 311 -18.13 40.96 -21.76
CA ASP A 311 -16.88 40.27 -21.42
C ASP A 311 -17.12 39.05 -20.51
N LEU A 312 -18.37 38.78 -20.13
CA LEU A 312 -18.75 37.59 -19.36
C LEU A 312 -19.99 36.94 -19.96
N LEU A 313 -19.92 35.64 -20.22
CA LEU A 313 -21.07 34.80 -20.50
C LEU A 313 -21.18 33.74 -19.41
N ALA A 314 -22.16 33.92 -18.51
CA ALA A 314 -22.44 33.00 -17.42
C ALA A 314 -23.49 31.98 -17.86
N VAL A 315 -23.15 30.69 -17.91
CA VAL A 315 -24.01 29.62 -18.45
C VAL A 315 -24.54 28.73 -17.33
N ALA A 316 -25.86 28.70 -17.16
CA ALA A 316 -26.55 27.82 -16.23
C ALA A 316 -27.30 26.71 -16.99
N GLY A 317 -26.59 25.65 -17.38
CA GLY A 317 -27.14 24.56 -18.20
C GLY A 317 -28.00 23.55 -17.44
N GLY A 318 -28.07 23.65 -16.11
CA GLY A 318 -28.69 22.68 -15.20
C GLY A 318 -27.64 21.95 -14.34
N TRP A 319 -28.09 20.95 -13.59
CA TRP A 319 -27.26 20.27 -12.57
C TRP A 319 -27.01 18.81 -12.94
N ASN A 320 -25.80 18.34 -12.64
CA ASN A 320 -25.39 16.95 -12.71
C ASN A 320 -25.05 16.48 -11.28
N PRO A 321 -25.90 15.66 -10.64
CA PRO A 321 -25.59 15.07 -9.35
C PRO A 321 -24.23 14.36 -9.34
N ALA A 322 -23.42 14.59 -8.30
CA ALA A 322 -22.08 14.03 -8.19
C ALA A 322 -22.11 12.56 -7.74
N VAL A 323 -22.61 11.68 -8.61
CA VAL A 323 -22.85 10.25 -8.34
C VAL A 323 -21.59 9.37 -8.37
N HIS A 324 -20.40 9.94 -8.54
CA HIS A 324 -19.14 9.21 -8.73
C HIS A 324 -18.92 8.13 -7.66
N LEU A 325 -18.96 8.50 -6.38
CA LEU A 325 -18.74 7.54 -5.28
C LEU A 325 -19.88 6.53 -5.15
N PHE A 326 -21.13 6.93 -5.43
CA PHE A 326 -22.27 6.02 -5.47
C PHE A 326 -22.13 4.98 -6.58
N SER A 327 -21.61 5.35 -7.75
CA SER A 327 -21.35 4.38 -8.82
C SER A 327 -20.13 3.51 -8.53
N GLN A 328 -19.10 4.04 -7.87
CA GLN A 328 -17.92 3.26 -7.45
C GLN A 328 -18.26 2.21 -6.39
N SER A 329 -19.23 2.46 -5.51
CA SER A 329 -19.75 1.45 -4.56
C SER A 329 -20.49 0.29 -5.25
N GLY A 330 -20.72 0.37 -6.57
CA GLY A 330 -21.54 -0.57 -7.33
C GLY A 330 -22.99 -0.12 -7.52
N GLY A 331 -23.36 1.06 -7.01
CA GLY A 331 -24.68 1.64 -7.18
C GLY A 331 -25.04 1.93 -8.64
N ARG A 332 -26.30 1.67 -9.01
CA ARG A 332 -26.82 1.89 -10.36
C ARG A 332 -27.58 3.20 -10.44
N THR A 333 -27.19 4.08 -11.35
CA THR A 333 -27.85 5.36 -11.60
C THR A 333 -29.11 5.18 -12.44
N ARG A 334 -30.02 6.16 -12.35
CA ARG A 334 -31.19 6.28 -13.24
C ARG A 334 -31.22 7.68 -13.84
N TYR A 335 -31.78 7.81 -15.04
CA TYR A 335 -32.05 9.13 -15.62
C TYR A 335 -33.39 9.66 -15.09
N ASP A 336 -33.40 10.91 -14.66
CA ASP A 336 -34.59 11.63 -14.20
C ASP A 336 -34.95 12.69 -15.23
N GLU A 337 -36.10 12.55 -15.87
CA GLU A 337 -36.56 13.43 -16.95
C GLU A 337 -36.94 14.82 -16.42
N GLU A 338 -37.45 14.92 -15.19
CA GLU A 338 -37.85 16.20 -14.60
C GLU A 338 -36.61 17.04 -14.29
N LEU A 339 -35.60 16.44 -13.68
CA LEU A 339 -34.32 17.10 -13.40
C LEU A 339 -33.42 17.19 -14.65
N ALA A 340 -33.74 16.43 -15.70
CA ALA A 340 -32.90 16.21 -16.88
C ALA A 340 -31.47 15.78 -16.49
N ALA A 341 -31.33 14.84 -15.55
CA ALA A 341 -30.04 14.46 -14.97
C ALA A 341 -29.98 12.98 -14.55
N PHE A 342 -28.78 12.43 -14.43
CA PHE A 342 -28.59 11.11 -13.81
C PHE A 342 -28.52 11.25 -12.29
N VAL A 343 -29.37 10.52 -11.58
CA VAL A 343 -29.45 10.48 -10.12
C VAL A 343 -29.13 9.07 -9.61
N PRO A 344 -28.75 8.91 -8.33
CA PRO A 344 -28.66 7.62 -7.67
C PRO A 344 -29.97 6.83 -7.79
N GLY A 345 -29.85 5.54 -8.10
CA GLY A 345 -30.96 4.60 -8.18
C GLY A 345 -30.82 3.53 -7.09
N THR A 346 -30.41 2.33 -7.48
CA THR A 346 -30.29 1.20 -6.57
C THR A 346 -28.89 1.16 -5.96
N SER A 347 -28.80 1.27 -4.63
CA SER A 347 -27.55 1.09 -3.88
C SER A 347 -27.10 -0.38 -3.87
N ALA A 348 -25.79 -0.59 -3.73
CA ALA A 348 -25.18 -1.92 -3.69
C ALA A 348 -24.57 -2.27 -2.31
N GLN A 349 -24.27 -1.28 -1.47
CA GLN A 349 -23.73 -1.49 -0.14
C GLN A 349 -24.50 -0.64 0.90
N GLY A 350 -23.95 -0.48 2.10
CA GLY A 350 -24.59 0.25 3.19
C GLY A 350 -24.46 1.76 3.08
N GLU A 351 -24.83 2.35 1.93
CA GLU A 351 -24.77 3.80 1.68
C GLU A 351 -26.12 4.45 1.36
N ARG A 352 -26.24 5.74 1.70
CA ARG A 352 -27.37 6.59 1.31
C ARG A 352 -26.88 7.93 0.75
N SER A 353 -27.38 8.31 -0.43
CA SER A 353 -27.17 9.64 -1.00
C SER A 353 -28.15 10.66 -0.41
N ALA A 354 -27.67 11.87 -0.12
CA ALA A 354 -28.45 12.95 0.51
C ALA A 354 -28.25 14.33 -0.15
N GLY A 355 -29.32 15.12 -0.24
CA GLY A 355 -29.28 16.46 -0.83
C GLY A 355 -29.11 16.50 -2.36
N ALA A 356 -28.33 17.44 -2.88
CA ALA A 356 -28.24 17.69 -4.33
C ALA A 356 -27.68 16.49 -5.13
N CYS A 357 -26.85 15.64 -4.52
CA CYS A 357 -26.35 14.43 -5.19
C CYS A 357 -27.45 13.38 -5.44
N ARG A 358 -28.62 13.50 -4.81
CA ARG A 358 -29.81 12.70 -5.11
C ARG A 358 -30.92 13.46 -5.86
N GLY A 359 -30.63 14.68 -6.29
CA GLY A 359 -31.57 15.53 -7.05
C GLY A 359 -32.41 16.49 -6.22
N LEU A 360 -32.12 16.68 -4.92
CA LEU A 360 -32.78 17.70 -4.09
C LEU A 360 -31.97 19.00 -4.11
N TYR A 361 -32.39 19.96 -4.94
CA TYR A 361 -31.67 21.22 -5.14
C TYR A 361 -32.10 22.36 -4.21
N VAL A 362 -33.20 22.22 -3.47
CA VAL A 362 -33.65 23.21 -2.49
C VAL A 362 -32.93 22.99 -1.15
N THR A 363 -32.32 24.03 -0.60
CA THR A 363 -31.50 24.02 0.62
C THR A 363 -32.26 23.46 1.82
N ARG A 364 -33.48 23.92 2.05
CA ARG A 364 -34.34 23.45 3.15
C ARG A 364 -34.58 21.94 3.08
N GLU A 365 -34.88 21.45 1.87
CA GLU A 365 -35.11 20.02 1.61
C GLU A 365 -33.82 19.21 1.77
N ALA A 366 -32.68 19.75 1.33
CA ALA A 366 -31.38 19.14 1.51
C ALA A 366 -30.99 19.00 2.99
N ILE A 367 -31.27 20.01 3.83
CA ILE A 367 -31.06 19.94 5.29
C ILE A 367 -31.96 18.85 5.91
N ALA A 368 -33.26 18.87 5.59
CA ALA A 368 -34.21 17.88 6.10
C ALA A 368 -33.82 16.45 5.71
N ASP A 369 -33.40 16.25 4.47
CA ASP A 369 -32.94 14.97 3.97
C ASP A 369 -31.62 14.54 4.60
N GLY A 370 -30.71 15.48 4.84
CA GLY A 370 -29.47 15.24 5.58
C GLY A 370 -29.73 14.69 6.98
N TYR A 371 -30.61 15.33 7.76
CA TYR A 371 -31.00 14.83 9.06
C TYR A 371 -31.56 13.40 8.99
N ALA A 372 -32.44 13.13 8.03
CA ALA A 372 -33.00 11.80 7.83
C ALA A 372 -31.92 10.76 7.47
N ALA A 373 -30.96 11.13 6.63
CA ALA A 373 -29.86 10.25 6.22
C ALA A 373 -28.91 9.93 7.38
N GLY A 374 -28.57 10.92 8.20
CA GLY A 374 -27.75 10.73 9.39
C GLY A 374 -28.42 9.85 10.43
N ALA A 375 -29.71 10.09 10.71
CA ALA A 375 -30.49 9.28 11.66
C ALA A 375 -30.62 7.82 11.19
N GLU A 376 -30.91 7.58 9.90
CA GLU A 376 -30.98 6.23 9.33
C GLU A 376 -29.61 5.53 9.40
N ALA A 377 -28.52 6.22 9.04
CA ALA A 377 -27.17 5.66 9.08
C ALA A 377 -26.75 5.28 10.51
N ALA A 378 -27.23 5.99 11.52
CA ALA A 378 -27.04 5.66 12.93
C ALA A 378 -28.00 4.58 13.46
N GLY A 379 -28.86 3.99 12.62
CA GLY A 379 -29.77 2.90 12.98
C GLY A 379 -31.09 3.34 13.62
N GLN A 380 -31.45 4.63 13.53
CA GLN A 380 -32.75 5.13 14.02
C GLN A 380 -33.84 4.97 12.94
N THR A 381 -35.02 4.48 13.33
CA THR A 381 -36.20 4.47 12.48
C THR A 381 -36.82 5.87 12.39
N VAL A 382 -36.76 6.50 11.22
CA VAL A 382 -37.50 7.72 10.92
C VAL A 382 -38.75 7.36 10.09
N PRO A 383 -39.99 7.58 10.57
CA PRO A 383 -41.19 7.34 9.79
C PRO A 383 -41.23 8.24 8.55
N ALA A 384 -41.56 7.67 7.40
CA ALA A 384 -41.49 8.33 6.09
C ALA A 384 -42.53 9.46 5.82
N GLN A 385 -43.28 9.93 6.82
CA GLN A 385 -44.44 10.83 6.58
C GLN A 385 -44.65 12.00 7.56
N ASP A 386 -43.84 12.20 8.60
CA ASP A 386 -43.98 13.38 9.48
C ASP A 386 -42.71 14.23 9.50
N HIS A 387 -42.61 15.17 8.56
CA HIS A 387 -41.57 16.21 8.55
C HIS A 387 -41.81 17.33 9.58
N GLY A 388 -42.49 17.04 10.70
CA GLY A 388 -42.90 18.07 11.67
C GLY A 388 -43.15 17.63 13.11
N ALA A 389 -43.08 16.33 13.46
CA ALA A 389 -43.24 15.90 14.84
C ALA A 389 -42.23 14.81 15.20
N ALA A 390 -41.41 15.07 16.23
CA ALA A 390 -40.45 14.13 16.77
C ALA A 390 -41.18 12.90 17.34
N GLY A 391 -40.89 11.71 16.81
CA GLY A 391 -41.19 10.46 17.48
C GLY A 391 -40.34 10.29 18.75
N PRO A 392 -40.76 9.45 19.71
CA PRO A 392 -40.00 9.24 20.94
C PRO A 392 -38.61 8.66 20.62
N GLY A 393 -37.56 9.43 20.92
CA GLY A 393 -36.15 9.03 20.76
C GLY A 393 -35.37 9.73 19.63
N VAL A 394 -36.00 10.59 18.83
CA VAL A 394 -35.31 11.39 17.79
C VAL A 394 -34.83 12.72 18.41
N PRO A 395 -33.57 13.14 18.22
CA PRO A 395 -33.09 14.44 18.69
C PRO A 395 -33.94 15.59 18.12
N ASP A 396 -34.04 16.72 18.84
CA ASP A 396 -34.69 17.92 18.30
C ASP A 396 -33.86 18.49 17.13
N LEU A 397 -34.27 18.13 15.91
CA LEU A 397 -33.61 18.47 14.64
C LEU A 397 -34.49 19.45 13.87
N ARG A 398 -34.38 20.73 14.19
CA ARG A 398 -35.12 21.82 13.51
C ARG A 398 -34.53 22.08 12.12
N VAL A 399 -35.38 22.10 11.11
CA VAL A 399 -35.06 22.56 9.76
C VAL A 399 -35.37 24.07 9.69
N PRO A 400 -34.38 24.93 9.39
CA PRO A 400 -34.63 26.37 9.29
C PRO A 400 -35.47 26.71 8.06
N GLU A 401 -36.25 27.79 8.13
CA GLU A 401 -36.95 28.31 6.97
C GLU A 401 -35.96 28.99 6.01
N CYS A 402 -36.16 28.88 4.71
CA CYS A 402 -35.24 29.37 3.69
C CYS A 402 -35.96 30.30 2.72
N ASP A 403 -35.32 31.40 2.32
CA ASP A 403 -35.85 32.38 1.35
C ASP A 403 -35.67 31.94 -0.12
N GLU A 404 -35.20 30.73 -0.34
CA GLU A 404 -35.03 30.11 -1.65
C GLU A 404 -36.38 29.74 -2.29
N ARG A 405 -36.46 29.88 -3.61
CA ARG A 405 -37.67 29.52 -4.37
C ARG A 405 -37.60 28.08 -4.82
N THR A 406 -38.76 27.43 -4.94
CA THR A 406 -38.85 26.15 -5.64
C THR A 406 -38.44 26.33 -7.10
N PRO A 407 -37.41 25.62 -7.58
CA PRO A 407 -36.91 25.80 -8.94
C PRO A 407 -37.91 25.23 -9.96
N ARG A 408 -38.10 25.94 -11.07
CA ARG A 408 -38.81 25.41 -12.24
C ARG A 408 -37.96 24.35 -12.93
N ARG A 409 -38.62 23.50 -13.72
CA ARG A 409 -37.95 22.51 -14.57
C ARG A 409 -36.85 23.20 -15.42
N PRO A 410 -35.62 22.64 -15.48
CA PRO A 410 -34.61 23.15 -16.40
C PRO A 410 -35.02 22.90 -17.85
N ALA A 411 -34.47 23.69 -18.76
CA ALA A 411 -34.62 23.44 -20.18
C ALA A 411 -33.88 22.14 -20.56
N ALA A 412 -34.53 21.28 -21.35
CA ALA A 412 -33.92 20.11 -21.94
C ALA A 412 -33.05 20.50 -23.16
N LEU A 413 -32.08 21.39 -22.95
CA LEU A 413 -31.22 21.95 -23.99
C LEU A 413 -29.77 21.48 -23.80
N TRP A 414 -29.29 20.69 -24.75
CA TRP A 414 -27.93 20.14 -24.75
C TRP A 414 -27.05 20.73 -25.86
N LEU A 415 -27.70 21.10 -26.96
CA LEU A 415 -27.08 21.57 -28.20
C LEU A 415 -27.91 22.73 -28.75
N VAL A 416 -27.25 23.83 -29.07
CA VAL A 416 -27.81 24.88 -29.94
C VAL A 416 -27.36 24.62 -31.37
N GLU A 417 -28.31 24.60 -32.31
CA GLU A 417 -28.01 24.37 -33.71
C GLU A 417 -27.02 25.41 -34.27
N ARG A 418 -26.04 24.93 -35.02
CA ARG A 418 -24.98 25.75 -35.59
C ARG A 418 -25.33 26.14 -37.03
N ALA A 419 -25.26 27.43 -37.34
CA ALA A 419 -25.32 27.90 -38.71
C ALA A 419 -24.01 27.58 -39.47
N PRO A 420 -24.05 27.35 -40.80
CA PRO A 420 -22.84 27.16 -41.59
C PRO A 420 -21.83 28.31 -41.41
N GLY A 421 -20.56 27.98 -41.17
CA GLY A 421 -19.49 28.97 -40.97
C GLY A 421 -19.37 29.57 -39.56
N SER A 422 -20.27 29.26 -38.62
CA SER A 422 -20.12 29.69 -37.22
C SER A 422 -18.95 29.01 -36.50
N GLU A 423 -18.58 29.48 -35.32
CA GLU A 423 -17.55 28.86 -34.47
C GLU A 423 -17.89 27.39 -34.09
N PRO A 424 -16.88 26.58 -33.72
CA PRO A 424 -17.11 25.25 -33.17
C PRO A 424 -17.94 25.30 -31.87
N ALA A 425 -18.79 24.29 -31.67
CA ALA A 425 -19.47 24.05 -30.41
C ALA A 425 -18.78 22.87 -29.70
N PHE A 426 -18.24 23.12 -28.50
CA PHE A 426 -17.51 22.12 -27.73
C PHE A 426 -18.43 21.35 -26.80
N ALA A 427 -18.28 20.02 -26.80
CA ALA A 427 -18.93 19.11 -25.86
C ALA A 427 -17.96 18.72 -24.72
N ASP A 428 -16.66 18.64 -25.00
CA ASP A 428 -15.60 18.49 -24.01
C ASP A 428 -14.54 19.57 -24.22
N LEU A 429 -14.43 20.47 -23.24
CA LEU A 429 -13.48 21.57 -23.28
C LEU A 429 -12.04 21.06 -23.15
N HIS A 430 -11.73 20.23 -22.16
CA HIS A 430 -10.36 19.80 -21.88
C HIS A 430 -9.76 19.05 -23.08
N ARG A 431 -10.56 18.19 -23.72
CA ARG A 431 -10.14 17.30 -24.81
C ARG A 431 -10.36 17.89 -26.21
N ASP A 432 -10.77 19.15 -26.31
CA ASP A 432 -11.10 19.82 -27.59
C ASP A 432 -12.16 19.07 -28.43
N VAL A 433 -13.04 18.29 -27.79
CA VAL A 433 -14.06 17.51 -28.53
C VAL A 433 -15.25 18.39 -28.86
N THR A 434 -15.54 18.49 -30.14
CA THR A 434 -16.66 19.27 -30.66
C THR A 434 -17.88 18.41 -30.99
N VAL A 435 -19.03 19.05 -31.19
CA VAL A 435 -20.24 18.40 -31.71
C VAL A 435 -19.97 17.74 -33.07
N THR A 436 -19.10 18.33 -33.90
CA THR A 436 -18.71 17.77 -35.20
C THR A 436 -17.99 16.42 -35.04
N ASP A 437 -17.14 16.29 -34.02
CA ASP A 437 -16.41 15.05 -33.73
C ASP A 437 -17.37 13.94 -33.26
N LEU A 438 -18.34 14.29 -32.41
CA LEU A 438 -19.40 13.37 -31.98
C LEU A 438 -20.28 12.95 -33.15
N ALA A 439 -20.68 13.89 -34.02
CA ALA A 439 -21.44 13.60 -35.24
C ALA A 439 -20.65 12.66 -36.16
N ARG A 440 -19.35 12.91 -36.36
CA ARG A 440 -18.47 12.03 -37.12
C ARG A 440 -18.42 10.62 -36.52
N ALA A 441 -18.25 10.49 -35.20
CA ALA A 441 -18.25 9.20 -34.53
C ALA A 441 -19.55 8.43 -34.77
N THR A 442 -20.70 9.07 -34.55
CA THR A 442 -22.02 8.44 -34.78
C THR A 442 -22.27 8.08 -36.25
N ALA A 443 -21.75 8.87 -37.20
CA ALA A 443 -21.85 8.59 -38.64
C ALA A 443 -21.09 7.32 -39.06
N THR A 444 -20.07 6.89 -38.31
CA THR A 444 -19.38 5.61 -38.53
C THR A 444 -20.16 4.38 -38.04
N GLY A 445 -21.36 4.57 -37.48
CA GLY A 445 -22.19 3.49 -36.94
C GLY A 445 -22.07 3.28 -35.43
N MET A 446 -21.23 4.05 -34.73
CA MET A 446 -21.13 3.98 -33.27
C MET A 446 -22.41 4.49 -32.60
N ARG A 447 -22.90 3.75 -31.59
CA ARG A 447 -24.11 4.07 -30.81
C ARG A 447 -23.86 4.07 -29.31
N SER A 448 -23.01 3.16 -28.84
CA SER A 448 -22.57 3.10 -27.43
C SER A 448 -21.75 4.33 -27.05
N VAL A 449 -22.08 4.95 -25.91
CA VAL A 449 -21.30 6.05 -25.32
C VAL A 449 -19.85 5.66 -25.05
N GLU A 450 -19.59 4.39 -24.75
CA GLU A 450 -18.24 3.86 -24.53
C GLU A 450 -17.41 3.80 -25.83
N HIS A 451 -18.04 3.52 -26.98
CA HIS A 451 -17.36 3.60 -28.29
C HIS A 451 -17.06 5.05 -28.68
N VAL A 452 -18.04 5.95 -28.50
CA VAL A 452 -17.86 7.37 -28.80
C VAL A 452 -16.77 7.98 -27.93
N LYS A 453 -16.76 7.69 -26.61
CA LYS A 453 -15.68 8.07 -25.68
C LYS A 453 -14.31 7.63 -26.18
N ARG A 454 -14.15 6.37 -26.61
CA ARG A 454 -12.85 5.85 -27.09
C ARG A 454 -12.43 6.45 -28.42
N TYR A 455 -13.38 6.73 -29.31
CA TYR A 455 -13.12 7.30 -30.62
C TYR A 455 -12.73 8.78 -30.54
N THR A 456 -13.44 9.56 -29.72
CA THR A 456 -13.23 11.02 -29.63
C THR A 456 -12.35 11.44 -28.46
N THR A 457 -12.10 10.56 -27.49
CA THR A 457 -11.45 10.85 -26.20
C THR A 457 -12.27 11.77 -25.27
N ALA A 458 -13.57 11.95 -25.52
CA ALA A 458 -14.43 12.74 -24.64
C ALA A 458 -14.51 12.13 -23.23
N GLY A 459 -14.40 12.97 -22.20
CA GLY A 459 -14.44 12.56 -20.79
C GLY A 459 -13.16 11.86 -20.30
N THR A 460 -12.05 11.92 -21.06
CA THR A 460 -10.75 11.34 -20.65
C THR A 460 -9.73 12.40 -20.22
N GLY A 461 -10.16 13.64 -20.00
CA GLY A 461 -9.31 14.72 -19.49
C GLY A 461 -8.96 14.56 -18.00
N ALA A 462 -8.16 15.49 -17.47
CA ALA A 462 -7.81 15.53 -16.05
C ALA A 462 -9.03 15.76 -15.14
N ASP A 463 -10.09 16.37 -15.67
CA ASP A 463 -11.37 16.58 -15.01
C ASP A 463 -12.27 15.33 -15.00
N GLN A 464 -11.93 14.29 -15.78
CA GLN A 464 -12.69 13.04 -15.94
C GLN A 464 -14.16 13.26 -16.37
N GLY A 465 -14.41 14.30 -17.15
CA GLY A 465 -15.72 14.60 -17.71
C GLY A 465 -16.76 15.09 -16.71
N LYS A 466 -16.35 15.71 -15.59
CA LYS A 466 -17.27 16.31 -14.61
C LYS A 466 -18.20 17.36 -15.24
N THR A 467 -17.71 18.12 -16.21
CA THR A 467 -18.50 19.09 -16.99
C THR A 467 -18.96 18.56 -18.35
N SER A 468 -18.17 17.67 -18.99
CA SER A 468 -18.44 17.19 -20.36
C SER A 468 -19.35 15.97 -20.44
N GLY A 469 -19.36 15.09 -19.43
CA GLY A 469 -20.02 13.78 -19.50
C GLY A 469 -21.51 13.86 -19.88
N ALA A 470 -22.28 14.68 -19.15
CA ALA A 470 -23.70 14.87 -19.46
C ALA A 470 -23.93 15.64 -20.76
N VAL A 471 -23.06 16.58 -21.12
CA VAL A 471 -23.15 17.34 -22.38
C VAL A 471 -22.94 16.40 -23.56
N VAL A 472 -21.94 15.52 -23.51
CA VAL A 472 -21.68 14.50 -24.53
C VAL A 472 -22.87 13.55 -24.68
N VAL A 473 -23.45 13.08 -23.57
CA VAL A 473 -24.65 12.23 -23.59
C VAL A 473 -25.84 12.98 -24.20
N GLY A 474 -26.06 14.24 -23.83
CA GLY A 474 -27.13 15.07 -24.36
C GLY A 474 -26.98 15.37 -25.86
N VAL A 475 -25.76 15.66 -26.33
CA VAL A 475 -25.46 15.85 -27.75
C VAL A 475 -25.65 14.54 -28.51
N MET A 476 -25.20 13.41 -27.98
CA MET A 476 -25.44 12.10 -28.59
C MET A 476 -26.93 11.76 -28.64
N SER A 477 -27.70 12.09 -27.60
CA SER A 477 -29.15 11.93 -27.57
C SER A 477 -29.81 12.69 -28.71
N ALA A 478 -29.43 13.95 -28.93
CA ALA A 478 -29.91 14.75 -30.06
C ALA A 478 -29.50 14.17 -31.43
N LEU A 479 -28.26 13.69 -31.57
CA LEU A 479 -27.75 13.12 -32.83
C LEU A 479 -28.37 11.75 -33.17
N LEU A 480 -28.70 10.93 -32.18
CA LEU A 480 -29.21 9.58 -32.35
C LEU A 480 -30.74 9.49 -32.29
N GLY A 481 -31.43 10.53 -31.84
CA GLY A 481 -32.87 10.51 -31.60
C GLY A 481 -33.29 9.56 -30.47
N ALA A 482 -32.42 9.36 -29.47
CA ALA A 482 -32.64 8.47 -28.32
C ALA A 482 -32.70 9.29 -27.02
N ALA A 483 -33.46 8.85 -26.02
CA ALA A 483 -33.49 9.54 -24.72
C ALA A 483 -32.11 9.44 -24.02
N PRO A 484 -31.66 10.45 -23.25
CA PRO A 484 -30.35 10.40 -22.56
C PRO A 484 -30.18 9.15 -21.68
N GLY A 485 -31.24 8.70 -21.01
CA GLY A 485 -31.23 7.47 -20.21
C GLY A 485 -30.96 6.19 -21.02
N GLN A 486 -31.26 6.16 -22.33
CA GLN A 486 -30.97 5.03 -23.22
C GLN A 486 -29.52 5.07 -23.73
N VAL A 487 -28.93 6.26 -23.85
CA VAL A 487 -27.50 6.42 -24.19
C VAL A 487 -26.63 5.93 -23.02
N GLY A 488 -27.04 6.27 -21.79
CA GLY A 488 -26.37 5.89 -20.56
C GLY A 488 -25.11 6.70 -20.27
N THR A 489 -24.56 6.52 -19.07
CA THR A 489 -23.28 7.12 -18.67
C THR A 489 -22.12 6.17 -18.96
N THR A 490 -20.90 6.71 -18.98
CA THR A 490 -19.70 5.86 -18.93
C THR A 490 -19.40 5.41 -17.51
N THR A 491 -18.56 4.39 -17.36
CA THR A 491 -18.19 3.87 -16.03
C THR A 491 -17.43 4.92 -15.20
N PHE A 492 -17.90 5.21 -13.98
CA PHE A 492 -17.18 6.02 -13.00
C PHE A 492 -16.11 5.17 -12.30
N ARG A 493 -14.87 5.67 -12.21
CA ARG A 493 -13.74 4.95 -11.62
C ARG A 493 -13.05 5.82 -10.57
N PRO A 494 -12.45 5.23 -9.52
CA PRO A 494 -11.47 5.94 -8.71
C PRO A 494 -10.23 6.31 -9.55
N PRO A 495 -9.52 7.40 -9.20
CA PRO A 495 -9.87 8.34 -8.15
C PRO A 495 -10.86 9.43 -8.62
N TYR A 496 -11.70 9.97 -7.72
CA TYR A 496 -12.62 11.08 -8.02
C TYR A 496 -11.89 12.32 -8.57
N THR A 497 -10.76 12.67 -7.97
CA THR A 497 -9.78 13.64 -8.45
C THR A 497 -8.38 13.00 -8.42
N PRO A 498 -7.44 13.41 -9.28
CA PRO A 498 -6.09 12.86 -9.30
C PRO A 498 -5.41 12.87 -7.92
N VAL A 499 -4.61 11.83 -7.65
CA VAL A 499 -3.80 11.66 -6.44
C VAL A 499 -2.34 11.50 -6.84
N SER A 500 -1.42 12.14 -6.13
CA SER A 500 0.01 12.02 -6.43
C SER A 500 0.52 10.59 -6.13
N PHE A 501 1.49 10.11 -6.92
CA PHE A 501 2.11 8.81 -6.67
C PHE A 501 2.87 8.78 -5.33
N ALA A 502 3.46 9.92 -4.94
CA ALA A 502 4.11 10.09 -3.64
C ALA A 502 3.14 9.84 -2.47
N THR A 503 1.90 10.31 -2.58
CA THR A 503 0.84 10.09 -1.57
C THR A 503 0.37 8.64 -1.52
N LEU A 504 0.28 7.96 -2.67
CA LEU A 504 -0.03 6.52 -2.69
C LEU A 504 1.09 5.68 -2.06
N ALA A 505 2.35 6.05 -2.30
CA ALA A 505 3.50 5.41 -1.64
C ALA A 505 3.51 5.69 -0.12
N GLY A 506 3.10 6.89 0.30
CA GLY A 506 3.19 7.31 1.69
C GLY A 506 4.65 7.26 2.16
N ARG A 507 4.87 6.56 3.27
CA ARG A 507 6.22 6.36 3.85
C ARG A 507 6.94 5.11 3.37
N ASP A 508 6.33 4.33 2.48
CA ASP A 508 6.95 3.12 1.92
C ASP A 508 8.00 3.51 0.84
N ARG A 509 9.01 4.30 1.24
CA ARG A 509 10.07 4.85 0.39
C ARG A 509 11.43 4.72 1.07
N GLY A 510 12.50 4.69 0.26
CA GLY A 510 13.87 4.61 0.78
C GLY A 510 14.07 3.42 1.72
N ALA A 511 14.69 3.64 2.88
CA ALA A 511 14.94 2.60 3.88
C ALA A 511 13.67 2.01 4.52
N LEU A 512 12.51 2.67 4.38
CA LEU A 512 11.22 2.20 4.90
C LEU A 512 10.38 1.45 3.85
N SER A 513 10.86 1.34 2.61
CA SER A 513 10.15 0.72 1.48
C SER A 513 9.79 -0.75 1.67
N ASP A 514 10.57 -1.51 2.44
CA ASP A 514 10.21 -2.84 2.92
C ASP A 514 10.85 -3.08 4.29
N PRO A 515 10.21 -3.88 5.18
CA PRO A 515 10.81 -4.22 6.47
C PRO A 515 12.18 -4.88 6.35
N VAL A 516 13.14 -4.37 7.12
CA VAL A 516 14.49 -4.95 7.21
C VAL A 516 14.63 -5.76 8.50
N ARG A 517 15.06 -7.01 8.36
CA ARG A 517 15.40 -7.91 9.47
C ARG A 517 16.90 -7.94 9.71
N THR A 518 17.29 -7.80 10.97
CA THR A 518 18.70 -7.87 11.40
C THR A 518 18.85 -8.87 12.53
N THR A 519 19.97 -9.59 12.56
CA THR A 519 20.26 -10.57 13.61
C THR A 519 20.82 -9.89 14.87
N ALA A 520 20.87 -10.62 15.99
CA ALA A 520 21.44 -10.11 17.24
C ALA A 520 22.88 -9.55 17.09
N PRO A 521 23.82 -10.22 16.39
CA PRO A 521 25.17 -9.68 16.17
C PRO A 521 25.29 -8.69 15.00
N HIS A 522 24.19 -8.18 14.42
CA HIS A 522 24.26 -7.33 13.22
C HIS A 522 25.19 -6.12 13.36
N ASP A 523 25.15 -5.39 14.47
CA ASP A 523 26.05 -4.24 14.67
C ASP A 523 27.51 -4.67 14.79
N ALA A 524 27.77 -5.87 15.33
CA ALA A 524 29.11 -6.45 15.37
C ALA A 524 29.61 -6.88 13.98
N HIS A 525 28.71 -7.22 13.05
CA HIS A 525 29.03 -7.45 11.64
C HIS A 525 29.38 -6.13 10.94
N VAL A 526 28.55 -5.10 11.10
CA VAL A 526 28.79 -3.76 10.53
C VAL A 526 30.13 -3.21 11.01
N ALA A 527 30.41 -3.29 12.32
CA ALA A 527 31.66 -2.83 12.91
C ALA A 527 32.91 -3.56 12.38
N ARG A 528 32.75 -4.75 11.80
CA ARG A 528 33.83 -5.55 11.19
C ARG A 528 33.91 -5.41 9.67
N GLY A 529 33.16 -4.47 9.08
CA GLY A 529 33.18 -4.22 7.64
C GLY A 529 32.52 -5.32 6.81
N ALA A 530 31.59 -6.09 7.38
CA ALA A 530 30.84 -7.09 6.63
C ALA A 530 30.14 -6.46 5.43
N VAL A 531 30.27 -7.11 4.26
CA VAL A 531 29.45 -6.79 3.10
C VAL A 531 28.19 -7.64 3.20
N PHE A 532 27.01 -7.04 3.03
CA PHE A 532 25.73 -7.72 3.22
C PHE A 532 25.08 -8.09 1.90
N GLU A 533 24.30 -9.16 1.92
CA GLU A 533 23.31 -9.50 0.90
C GLU A 533 21.89 -9.50 1.49
N ASP A 534 20.90 -9.34 0.60
CA ASP A 534 19.49 -9.42 0.93
C ASP A 534 18.97 -10.84 0.71
N VAL A 535 18.70 -11.56 1.81
CA VAL A 535 18.10 -12.89 1.79
C VAL A 535 16.65 -12.79 2.27
N GLY A 536 15.75 -12.55 1.31
CA GLY A 536 14.42 -12.05 1.61
C GLY A 536 14.52 -10.69 2.31
N GLN A 537 13.95 -10.57 3.51
CA GLN A 537 14.04 -9.34 4.32
C GLN A 537 15.28 -9.29 5.21
N TRP A 538 16.11 -10.34 5.26
CA TRP A 538 17.28 -10.39 6.13
C TRP A 538 18.49 -9.74 5.49
N LYS A 539 19.19 -8.89 6.25
CA LYS A 539 20.57 -8.50 5.96
C LYS A 539 21.52 -9.55 6.53
N ARG A 540 22.05 -10.43 5.68
CA ARG A 540 23.05 -11.44 6.06
C ARG A 540 24.45 -11.01 5.62
N PRO A 541 25.49 -11.25 6.43
CA PRO A 541 26.86 -11.10 5.94
C PRO A 541 27.10 -12.02 4.74
N ARG A 542 27.46 -11.43 3.61
CA ARG A 542 27.87 -12.12 2.40
C ARG A 542 29.31 -12.62 2.51
N TYR A 543 30.21 -11.74 2.97
CA TYR A 543 31.61 -12.02 3.29
C TYR A 543 32.19 -10.92 4.19
N PHE A 544 33.39 -11.14 4.75
CA PHE A 544 34.10 -10.24 5.66
C PHE A 544 35.49 -9.90 5.09
N PRO A 545 35.61 -8.84 4.26
CA PRO A 545 36.89 -8.45 3.67
C PRO A 545 37.86 -7.88 4.71
N GLN A 546 39.15 -8.14 4.52
CA GLN A 546 40.24 -7.38 5.13
C GLN A 546 40.70 -6.25 4.20
N ASP A 547 41.47 -5.30 4.73
CA ASP A 547 41.94 -4.13 3.96
C ASP A 547 42.64 -4.55 2.66
N GLY A 548 42.07 -4.13 1.53
CA GLY A 548 42.59 -4.40 0.19
C GLY A 548 42.11 -5.70 -0.45
N GLU A 549 41.30 -6.51 0.23
CA GLU A 549 40.69 -7.71 -0.37
C GLU A 549 39.43 -7.36 -1.17
N ASP A 550 39.31 -7.98 -2.34
CA ASP A 550 38.03 -8.11 -3.03
C ASP A 550 37.23 -9.30 -2.47
N MET A 551 36.05 -9.55 -3.05
CA MET A 551 35.19 -10.66 -2.62
C MET A 551 35.90 -12.02 -2.77
N GLU A 552 36.59 -12.24 -3.87
CA GLU A 552 37.22 -13.53 -4.15
C GLU A 552 38.34 -13.83 -3.16
N ALA A 553 39.22 -12.87 -2.89
CA ALA A 553 40.31 -13.00 -1.93
C ALA A 553 39.78 -13.27 -0.52
N ALA A 554 38.77 -12.51 -0.08
CA ALA A 554 38.14 -12.68 1.22
C ALA A 554 37.49 -14.07 1.36
N VAL A 555 36.65 -14.46 0.40
CA VAL A 555 35.95 -15.75 0.39
C VAL A 555 36.95 -16.91 0.36
N ARG A 556 38.04 -16.80 -0.40
CA ARG A 556 39.10 -17.82 -0.46
C ARG A 556 39.79 -17.98 0.90
N ARG A 557 40.13 -16.87 1.57
CA ARG A 557 40.72 -16.87 2.93
C ARG A 557 39.75 -17.47 3.95
N GLU A 558 38.48 -17.10 3.89
CA GLU A 558 37.42 -17.62 4.75
C GLU A 558 37.22 -19.14 4.55
N CYS A 559 37.13 -19.61 3.30
CA CYS A 559 37.06 -21.04 2.97
C CYS A 559 38.28 -21.79 3.50
N HIS A 560 39.48 -21.24 3.30
CA HIS A 560 40.72 -21.83 3.78
C HIS A 560 40.68 -22.01 5.31
N ALA A 561 40.29 -20.97 6.05
CA ALA A 561 40.19 -21.03 7.51
C ALA A 561 39.18 -22.08 7.99
N ALA A 562 38.02 -22.19 7.33
CA ALA A 562 37.01 -23.20 7.64
C ALA A 562 37.52 -24.62 7.44
N ARG A 563 38.43 -24.85 6.46
CA ARG A 563 38.99 -26.16 6.13
C ARG A 563 40.23 -26.51 6.96
N THR A 564 41.06 -25.53 7.36
CA THR A 564 42.37 -25.80 7.97
C THR A 564 42.47 -25.41 9.44
N ALA A 565 41.53 -24.61 9.95
CA ALA A 565 41.53 -24.14 11.33
C ALA A 565 40.11 -24.13 11.91
N VAL A 566 39.56 -22.94 12.16
CA VAL A 566 38.19 -22.74 12.63
C VAL A 566 37.65 -21.42 12.07
N ALA A 567 36.40 -21.46 11.62
CA ALA A 567 35.66 -20.33 11.10
C ALA A 567 34.27 -20.28 11.74
N ALA A 568 33.62 -19.13 11.71
CA ALA A 568 32.30 -18.93 12.31
C ALA A 568 31.34 -18.17 11.39
N MET A 569 30.08 -18.60 11.38
CA MET A 569 29.01 -17.96 10.61
C MET A 569 27.79 -17.69 11.50
N ASP A 570 27.15 -16.55 11.28
CA ASP A 570 25.82 -16.30 11.83
C ASP A 570 24.74 -17.09 11.04
N ALA A 571 24.22 -18.12 11.70
CA ALA A 571 23.16 -18.99 11.20
C ALA A 571 21.79 -18.66 11.84
N SER A 572 21.66 -17.52 12.52
CA SER A 572 20.45 -17.11 13.25
C SER A 572 19.22 -16.96 12.35
N THR A 573 19.39 -16.79 11.03
CA THR A 573 18.28 -16.51 10.10
C THR A 573 17.49 -17.74 9.68
N LEU A 574 18.02 -18.97 9.88
CA LEU A 574 17.29 -20.20 9.57
C LEU A 574 15.95 -20.22 10.29
N GLY A 575 14.90 -20.71 9.63
CA GLY A 575 13.63 -20.93 10.29
C GLY A 575 13.78 -21.97 11.40
N LYS A 576 13.11 -21.78 12.53
CA LYS A 576 13.15 -22.69 13.67
C LYS A 576 11.72 -22.88 14.15
N ILE A 577 11.23 -24.11 14.13
CA ILE A 577 9.84 -24.44 14.51
C ILE A 577 9.91 -25.47 15.64
N ASP A 578 9.37 -25.10 16.80
CA ASP A 578 9.12 -25.99 17.93
C ASP A 578 7.81 -26.75 17.68
N ILE A 579 7.87 -28.08 17.70
CA ILE A 579 6.77 -28.97 17.33
C ILE A 579 6.47 -29.89 18.51
N ARG A 580 5.24 -29.87 19.01
CA ARG A 580 4.84 -30.64 20.19
C ARG A 580 3.53 -31.38 20.00
N GLY A 581 3.42 -32.54 20.60
CA GLY A 581 2.20 -33.35 20.68
C GLY A 581 2.47 -34.83 20.43
N ALA A 582 1.55 -35.69 20.88
CA ALA A 582 1.72 -37.14 20.80
C ALA A 582 1.92 -37.64 19.36
N ASP A 583 1.34 -36.95 18.38
CA ASP A 583 1.39 -37.32 16.97
C ASP A 583 2.46 -36.53 16.17
N ALA A 584 3.33 -35.76 16.83
CA ALA A 584 4.34 -34.94 16.16
C ALA A 584 5.26 -35.76 15.22
N GLY A 585 5.70 -36.94 15.68
CA GLY A 585 6.53 -37.84 14.87
C GLY A 585 5.79 -38.41 13.66
N GLU A 586 4.49 -38.69 13.79
CA GLU A 586 3.64 -39.14 12.69
C GLU A 586 3.37 -38.01 11.69
N PHE A 587 3.07 -36.81 12.17
CA PHE A 587 2.88 -35.64 11.33
C PHE A 587 4.14 -35.35 10.48
N LEU A 588 5.32 -35.35 11.11
CA LEU A 588 6.59 -35.21 10.43
C LEU A 588 6.83 -36.33 9.41
N ASP A 589 6.33 -37.54 9.67
CA ASP A 589 6.39 -38.64 8.70
C ASP A 589 5.52 -38.41 7.48
N ARG A 590 4.43 -37.65 7.59
CA ARG A 590 3.58 -37.30 6.44
C ARG A 590 4.17 -36.15 5.63
N VAL A 591 4.79 -35.16 6.29
CA VAL A 591 5.35 -33.96 5.64
C VAL A 591 6.71 -34.23 4.99
N TYR A 592 7.60 -34.99 5.64
CA TYR A 592 8.93 -35.26 5.14
C TYR A 592 9.02 -36.56 4.33
N THR A 593 9.90 -36.55 3.34
CA THR A 593 10.22 -37.74 2.53
C THR A 593 10.82 -38.92 3.34
N ASN A 594 11.49 -38.66 4.47
CA ASN A 594 12.14 -39.65 5.36
C ASN A 594 11.49 -39.74 6.76
N LEU A 595 11.78 -40.82 7.51
CA LEU A 595 11.13 -41.13 8.79
C LEU A 595 11.66 -40.27 9.97
N TYR A 596 10.79 -39.82 10.87
CA TYR A 596 11.08 -39.08 12.11
C TYR A 596 10.45 -39.69 13.37
N SER A 597 9.34 -40.43 13.25
CA SER A 597 8.73 -41.17 14.38
C SER A 597 9.69 -42.14 15.08
N THR A 598 10.66 -42.67 14.34
CA THR A 598 11.69 -43.61 14.81
C THR A 598 13.05 -42.95 15.13
N LEU A 599 13.15 -41.62 15.04
CA LEU A 599 14.36 -40.90 15.42
C LEU A 599 14.56 -41.04 16.94
N ALA A 600 15.77 -41.36 17.40
CA ALA A 600 16.03 -41.45 18.83
C ALA A 600 16.02 -40.04 19.47
N VAL A 601 15.56 -39.93 20.72
CA VAL A 601 15.69 -38.68 21.49
C VAL A 601 17.17 -38.25 21.54
N GLY A 602 17.41 -36.94 21.38
CA GLY A 602 18.75 -36.34 21.27
C GLY A 602 19.43 -36.54 19.92
N ALA A 603 18.78 -37.18 18.94
CA ALA A 603 19.29 -37.30 17.57
C ALA A 603 18.74 -36.20 16.66
N CYS A 604 19.57 -35.80 15.71
CA CYS A 604 19.23 -34.91 14.61
C CYS A 604 19.12 -35.73 13.31
N ARG A 605 18.30 -35.28 12.37
CA ARG A 605 18.20 -35.89 11.04
C ARG A 605 17.86 -34.82 10.01
N TYR A 606 18.61 -34.81 8.91
CA TYR A 606 18.31 -34.02 7.73
C TYR A 606 17.11 -34.63 6.99
N GLY A 607 16.24 -33.80 6.44
CA GLY A 607 15.08 -34.21 5.65
C GLY A 607 14.74 -33.23 4.55
N VAL A 608 14.06 -33.72 3.53
CA VAL A 608 13.52 -32.93 2.43
C VAL A 608 12.00 -32.97 2.47
N MET A 609 11.37 -31.80 2.34
CA MET A 609 9.94 -31.61 2.15
C MET A 609 9.62 -31.42 0.68
N CYS A 610 8.49 -31.98 0.23
CA CYS A 610 8.02 -31.81 -1.13
C CYS A 610 6.63 -31.16 -1.16
N GLY A 611 6.33 -30.50 -2.28
CA GLY A 611 4.95 -30.20 -2.64
C GLY A 611 4.19 -31.47 -3.01
N ALA A 612 2.86 -31.39 -3.14
CA ALA A 612 2.04 -32.52 -3.58
C ALA A 612 2.39 -33.01 -5.01
N ASP A 613 3.04 -32.15 -5.81
CA ASP A 613 3.62 -32.46 -7.12
C ASP A 613 4.92 -33.26 -7.06
N GLY A 614 5.47 -33.52 -5.86
CA GLY A 614 6.66 -34.31 -5.64
C GLY A 614 7.98 -33.55 -5.81
N MET A 615 7.92 -32.25 -6.09
CA MET A 615 9.09 -31.39 -6.24
C MET A 615 9.60 -30.93 -4.88
N VAL A 616 10.91 -30.70 -4.76
CA VAL A 616 11.52 -30.18 -3.54
C VAL A 616 10.96 -28.79 -3.26
N PHE A 617 10.37 -28.63 -2.07
CA PHE A 617 9.80 -27.38 -1.59
C PHE A 617 10.73 -26.70 -0.58
N ASP A 618 11.21 -27.46 0.41
CA ASP A 618 12.16 -26.99 1.41
C ASP A 618 12.94 -28.18 2.00
N ASP A 619 13.98 -27.88 2.77
CA ASP A 619 14.77 -28.87 3.48
C ASP A 619 15.29 -28.34 4.81
N GLY A 620 15.87 -29.23 5.61
CA GLY A 620 16.55 -28.83 6.84
C GLY A 620 16.72 -29.97 7.83
N THR A 621 17.16 -29.63 9.04
CA THR A 621 17.44 -30.63 10.08
C THR A 621 16.38 -30.60 11.17
N THR A 622 15.81 -31.75 11.46
CA THR A 622 14.89 -31.91 12.58
C THR A 622 15.53 -32.74 13.69
N THR A 623 15.40 -32.24 14.93
CA THR A 623 15.93 -32.85 16.15
C THR A 623 14.79 -33.33 17.01
N ARG A 624 14.87 -34.56 17.53
CA ARG A 624 13.91 -35.07 18.53
C ARG A 624 14.42 -34.71 19.93
N LEU A 625 13.77 -33.74 20.58
CA LEU A 625 14.14 -33.22 21.89
C LEU A 625 13.58 -34.08 23.04
N ALA A 626 12.38 -34.61 22.87
CA ALA A 626 11.75 -35.60 23.75
C ALA A 626 10.85 -36.54 22.93
N ASP A 627 10.11 -37.45 23.57
CA ASP A 627 9.27 -38.42 22.86
C ASP A 627 8.19 -37.75 21.97
N ASP A 628 7.64 -36.63 22.42
CA ASP A 628 6.56 -35.84 21.81
C ASP A 628 7.00 -34.41 21.43
N HIS A 629 8.32 -34.14 21.39
CA HIS A 629 8.88 -32.80 21.19
C HIS A 629 10.00 -32.81 20.16
N TYR A 630 9.81 -32.04 19.10
CA TYR A 630 10.75 -31.89 18.01
C TYR A 630 11.08 -30.42 17.76
N LEU A 631 12.25 -30.18 17.18
CA LEU A 631 12.65 -28.88 16.65
C LEU A 631 13.11 -29.05 15.20
N THR A 632 12.47 -28.35 14.29
CA THR A 632 12.82 -28.32 12.87
C THR A 632 13.53 -27.03 12.53
N THR A 633 14.69 -27.13 11.87
CA THR A 633 15.28 -26.01 11.13
C THR A 633 14.88 -26.08 9.66
N THR A 634 14.66 -24.92 9.05
CA THR A 634 14.25 -24.76 7.64
C THR A 634 15.19 -23.78 6.95
N THR A 635 15.10 -23.65 5.63
CA THR A 635 15.83 -22.59 4.93
C THR A 635 15.41 -21.19 5.43
N THR A 636 16.30 -20.20 5.24
CA THR A 636 16.03 -18.81 5.67
C THR A 636 14.84 -18.22 4.91
N GLY A 637 14.76 -18.45 3.61
CA GLY A 637 13.73 -17.87 2.74
C GLY A 637 12.33 -18.42 2.98
N ASN A 638 12.21 -19.71 3.31
CA ASN A 638 10.91 -20.38 3.44
C ASN A 638 10.43 -20.55 4.88
N ALA A 639 11.09 -19.95 5.88
CA ALA A 639 10.74 -20.15 7.30
C ALA A 639 9.25 -19.91 7.62
N ALA A 640 8.65 -18.87 7.03
CA ALA A 640 7.21 -18.61 7.19
C ALA A 640 6.37 -19.61 6.39
N ALA A 641 6.72 -19.84 5.11
CA ALA A 641 5.99 -20.75 4.22
C ALA A 641 5.96 -22.19 4.75
N VAL A 642 7.02 -22.68 5.40
CA VAL A 642 7.04 -24.01 6.01
C VAL A 642 6.12 -24.09 7.23
N LEU A 643 6.07 -23.06 8.07
CA LEU A 643 5.13 -23.03 9.20
C LEU A 643 3.69 -23.00 8.70
N ASP A 644 3.39 -22.16 7.70
CA ASP A 644 2.07 -22.07 7.09
C ASP A 644 1.68 -23.39 6.42
N TRP A 645 2.62 -24.07 5.76
CA TRP A 645 2.42 -25.40 5.19
C TRP A 645 2.07 -26.43 6.25
N MET A 646 2.80 -26.45 7.37
CA MET A 646 2.50 -27.37 8.47
C MET A 646 1.12 -27.09 9.09
N GLU A 647 0.78 -25.82 9.31
CA GLU A 647 -0.52 -25.41 9.82
C GLU A 647 -1.65 -25.73 8.84
N GLU A 648 -1.46 -25.52 7.53
CA GLU A 648 -2.43 -25.88 6.49
C GLU A 648 -2.79 -27.36 6.58
N TRP A 649 -1.80 -28.26 6.44
CA TRP A 649 -2.04 -29.70 6.51
C TRP A 649 -2.66 -30.14 7.84
N ARG A 650 -2.21 -29.56 8.96
CA ARG A 650 -2.76 -29.86 10.29
C ARG A 650 -4.19 -29.37 10.46
N GLN A 651 -4.57 -28.24 9.87
CA GLN A 651 -5.90 -27.65 10.07
C GLN A 651 -6.93 -28.19 9.06
N THR A 652 -6.53 -28.45 7.82
CA THR A 652 -7.46 -28.76 6.72
C THR A 652 -7.55 -30.26 6.40
N GLU A 653 -6.44 -31.00 6.52
CA GLU A 653 -6.38 -32.40 6.12
C GLU A 653 -6.31 -33.35 7.33
N TRP A 654 -5.54 -32.98 8.35
CA TRP A 654 -5.31 -33.82 9.53
C TRP A 654 -5.64 -33.13 10.86
N PRO A 655 -6.87 -32.59 11.03
CA PRO A 655 -7.27 -31.86 12.23
C PRO A 655 -7.28 -32.70 13.51
N ASP A 656 -7.36 -34.03 13.38
CA ASP A 656 -7.41 -35.00 14.47
C ASP A 656 -6.04 -35.32 15.08
N LEU A 657 -4.93 -34.95 14.43
CA LEU A 657 -3.59 -35.21 14.97
C LEU A 657 -3.30 -34.25 16.14
N ASP A 658 -2.82 -34.82 17.25
CA ASP A 658 -2.28 -34.08 18.38
C ASP A 658 -0.88 -33.55 18.04
N VAL A 659 -0.85 -32.42 17.34
CA VAL A 659 0.36 -31.69 17.01
C VAL A 659 0.09 -30.18 16.98
N SER A 660 1.05 -29.42 17.49
CA SER A 660 1.05 -27.96 17.51
C SER A 660 2.42 -27.41 17.15
N PHE A 661 2.43 -26.21 16.58
CA PHE A 661 3.63 -25.55 16.08
C PHE A 661 3.81 -24.19 16.76
N THR A 662 5.06 -23.86 17.09
CA THR A 662 5.44 -22.52 17.53
C THR A 662 6.73 -22.13 16.81
N SER A 663 6.69 -21.02 16.08
CA SER A 663 7.94 -20.45 15.55
C SER A 663 8.84 -20.05 16.71
N ALA A 664 10.08 -20.51 16.70
CA ALA A 664 11.16 -20.12 17.60
C ALA A 664 12.32 -19.43 16.84
N THR A 665 12.07 -18.98 15.59
CA THR A 665 13.07 -18.41 14.69
C THR A 665 13.85 -17.27 15.34
N ASP A 666 13.15 -16.24 15.81
CA ASP A 666 13.75 -15.07 16.48
C ASP A 666 14.04 -15.29 17.96
N HIS A 667 13.73 -16.47 18.52
CA HIS A 667 14.07 -16.77 19.91
C HIS A 667 15.55 -17.14 20.05
N TRP A 668 16.09 -17.86 19.06
CA TRP A 668 17.44 -18.41 19.10
C TRP A 668 18.37 -17.68 18.13
N ALA A 669 19.41 -17.06 18.67
CA ALA A 669 20.59 -16.70 17.90
C ALA A 669 21.50 -17.92 17.77
N THR A 670 22.10 -18.11 16.60
CA THR A 670 22.87 -19.31 16.26
C THR A 670 24.20 -18.94 15.62
N VAL A 671 25.30 -19.43 16.17
CA VAL A 671 26.64 -19.34 15.57
C VAL A 671 27.09 -20.74 15.16
N ALA A 672 27.33 -20.94 13.87
CA ALA A 672 27.92 -22.16 13.35
C ALA A 672 29.44 -22.04 13.47
N VAL A 673 30.06 -22.88 14.30
CA VAL A 673 31.52 -22.97 14.48
C VAL A 673 32.02 -24.17 13.68
N VAL A 674 32.81 -23.92 12.64
CA VAL A 674 33.14 -24.88 11.59
C VAL A 674 34.64 -25.03 11.43
N GLY A 675 35.12 -26.27 11.32
CA GLY A 675 36.50 -26.59 10.98
C GLY A 675 37.12 -27.64 11.90
N PRO A 676 38.29 -28.20 11.53
CA PRO A 676 38.94 -29.28 12.28
C PRO A 676 39.22 -28.91 13.73
N ARG A 677 39.45 -27.62 14.03
CA ARG A 677 39.73 -27.09 15.39
C ARG A 677 38.49 -26.56 16.11
N ALA A 678 37.28 -26.72 15.57
CA ALA A 678 36.05 -26.21 16.18
C ALA A 678 35.84 -26.71 17.63
N ARG A 679 36.33 -27.91 17.95
CA ARG A 679 36.27 -28.51 19.30
C ARG A 679 36.96 -27.65 20.36
N GLU A 680 38.01 -26.91 20.01
CA GLU A 680 38.73 -26.01 20.93
C GLU A 680 37.83 -24.85 21.37
N VAL A 681 37.06 -24.28 20.44
CA VAL A 681 36.09 -23.21 20.75
C VAL A 681 34.97 -23.77 21.63
N ILE A 682 34.42 -24.93 21.29
CA ILE A 682 33.34 -25.57 22.05
C ILE A 682 33.76 -25.94 23.48
N ALA A 683 35.01 -26.37 23.67
CA ALA A 683 35.56 -26.67 24.99
C ALA A 683 35.57 -25.47 25.94
N VAL A 684 35.49 -24.25 25.40
CA VAL A 684 35.37 -23.02 26.17
C VAL A 684 33.91 -22.58 26.28
N VAL A 685 33.19 -22.46 25.16
CA VAL A 685 31.87 -21.83 25.15
C VAL A 685 30.75 -22.74 25.64
N ALA A 686 30.89 -24.06 25.48
CA ALA A 686 29.92 -25.07 25.87
C ALA A 686 30.61 -26.41 26.21
N PRO A 687 31.37 -26.48 27.33
CA PRO A 687 32.26 -27.60 27.63
C PRO A 687 31.56 -28.97 27.66
N GLU A 688 30.29 -29.00 28.07
CA GLU A 688 29.47 -30.22 28.15
C GLU A 688 29.10 -30.82 26.78
N ALA A 689 29.23 -30.04 25.69
CA ALA A 689 28.91 -30.47 24.33
C ALA A 689 30.14 -30.90 23.50
N VAL A 690 31.35 -30.89 24.08
CA VAL A 690 32.60 -31.21 23.36
C VAL A 690 32.59 -32.62 22.78
N GLU A 691 32.10 -33.60 23.54
CA GLU A 691 32.09 -35.02 23.15
C GLU A 691 30.83 -35.42 22.38
N LEU A 692 30.08 -34.44 21.86
CA LEU A 692 28.83 -34.71 21.14
C LEU A 692 29.10 -35.51 19.86
N ALA A 693 28.41 -36.64 19.68
CA ALA A 693 28.52 -37.43 18.47
C ALA A 693 27.86 -36.72 17.27
N PHE A 694 28.26 -37.07 16.04
CA PHE A 694 27.70 -36.47 14.83
C PHE A 694 26.18 -36.66 14.77
N MET A 695 25.46 -35.61 14.35
CA MET A 695 23.98 -35.58 14.32
C MET A 695 23.35 -35.87 15.68
N ARG A 696 23.98 -35.38 16.76
CA ARG A 696 23.40 -35.34 18.10
C ARG A 696 23.25 -33.90 18.59
N TYR A 697 22.46 -33.78 19.63
CA TYR A 697 22.08 -32.55 20.28
C TYR A 697 22.34 -32.63 21.79
N ALA A 698 22.71 -31.49 22.39
CA ALA A 698 22.76 -31.33 23.84
C ALA A 698 22.16 -29.97 24.26
N SER A 699 21.29 -29.99 25.26
CA SER A 699 20.85 -28.79 25.98
C SER A 699 21.82 -28.54 27.13
N VAL A 700 22.65 -27.52 27.02
CA VAL A 700 23.77 -27.27 27.94
C VAL A 700 23.93 -25.78 28.20
N PRO A 701 24.52 -25.37 29.33
CA PRO A 701 24.94 -23.99 29.51
C PRO A 701 25.95 -23.58 28.42
N VAL A 702 25.69 -22.45 27.76
CA VAL A 702 26.61 -21.81 26.81
C VAL A 702 27.03 -20.49 27.43
N LEU A 703 28.32 -20.32 27.73
CA LEU A 703 28.83 -19.13 28.45
C LEU A 703 28.04 -18.82 29.74
N GLY A 704 27.57 -19.86 30.43
CA GLY A 704 26.81 -19.75 31.67
C GLY A 704 25.31 -19.42 31.51
N VAL A 705 24.82 -19.19 30.29
CA VAL A 705 23.38 -19.00 30.02
C VAL A 705 22.77 -20.28 29.47
N GLY A 706 21.45 -20.47 29.67
CA GLY A 706 20.74 -21.62 29.08
C GLY A 706 20.85 -21.58 27.56
N GLY A 707 21.44 -22.61 26.97
CA GLY A 707 21.70 -22.69 25.55
C GLY A 707 21.60 -24.12 25.04
N ARG A 708 21.99 -24.30 23.79
CA ARG A 708 21.95 -25.62 23.17
C ARG A 708 22.94 -25.75 22.01
N VAL A 709 23.46 -26.96 21.81
CA VAL A 709 24.50 -27.24 20.82
C VAL A 709 24.08 -28.42 19.96
N PHE A 710 24.20 -28.27 18.65
CA PHE A 710 23.95 -29.35 17.68
C PHE A 710 25.24 -29.65 16.92
N ARG A 711 25.58 -30.93 16.76
CA ARG A 711 26.69 -31.34 15.91
C ARG A 711 26.21 -31.62 14.48
N ILE A 712 25.88 -30.54 13.77
CA ILE A 712 25.39 -30.51 12.39
C ILE A 712 26.42 -29.78 11.52
N SER A 713 26.61 -30.23 10.28
CA SER A 713 27.56 -29.63 9.35
C SER A 713 26.94 -29.48 7.98
N PHE A 714 27.10 -28.28 7.40
CA PHE A 714 26.76 -27.99 6.01
C PHE A 714 28.01 -27.75 5.14
N SER A 715 29.20 -28.07 5.66
CA SER A 715 30.48 -27.94 4.96
C SER A 715 31.21 -29.28 4.77
N GLY A 716 30.81 -30.32 5.49
CA GLY A 716 31.52 -31.60 5.56
C GLY A 716 32.68 -31.63 6.58
N GLU A 717 33.08 -30.50 7.14
CA GLU A 717 34.00 -30.46 8.29
C GLU A 717 33.28 -30.80 9.60
N LEU A 718 34.05 -31.02 10.67
CA LEU A 718 33.55 -30.88 12.03
C LEU A 718 32.88 -29.52 12.21
N ALA A 719 31.64 -29.52 12.71
CA ALA A 719 30.90 -28.30 12.95
C ALA A 719 29.94 -28.45 14.13
N TYR A 720 29.70 -27.32 14.80
CA TYR A 720 28.75 -27.18 15.89
C TYR A 720 27.89 -25.94 15.68
N GLU A 721 26.58 -26.08 15.73
CA GLU A 721 25.64 -24.96 15.79
C GLU A 721 25.34 -24.63 17.24
N VAL A 722 25.93 -23.54 17.74
CA VAL A 722 25.78 -23.09 19.12
C VAL A 722 24.65 -22.07 19.18
N ASN A 723 23.64 -22.35 20.00
CA ASN A 723 22.42 -21.56 20.10
C ASN A 723 22.28 -20.96 21.49
N VAL A 724 21.96 -19.67 21.56
CA VAL A 724 21.62 -18.94 22.79
C VAL A 724 20.34 -18.13 22.57
N PRO A 725 19.61 -17.75 23.63
CA PRO A 725 18.51 -16.82 23.51
C PRO A 725 18.98 -15.52 22.82
N TRP A 726 18.14 -14.95 21.96
CA TRP A 726 18.47 -13.88 21.02
C TRP A 726 19.33 -12.76 21.61
N ARG A 727 19.00 -12.30 22.82
CA ARG A 727 19.69 -11.20 23.52
C ARG A 727 21.17 -11.50 23.83
N TYR A 728 21.60 -12.76 23.85
CA TYR A 728 22.99 -13.15 24.07
C TYR A 728 23.75 -13.44 22.77
N GLY A 729 23.10 -13.31 21.60
CA GLY A 729 23.69 -13.68 20.32
C GLY A 729 24.97 -12.91 19.98
N ARG A 730 25.02 -11.60 20.30
CA ARG A 730 26.24 -10.80 20.13
C ARG A 730 27.38 -11.28 21.01
N ALA A 731 27.12 -11.55 22.29
CA ALA A 731 28.13 -12.03 23.22
C ALA A 731 28.70 -13.39 22.79
N LEU A 732 27.85 -14.30 22.31
CA LEU A 732 28.31 -15.57 21.74
C LEU A 732 29.19 -15.34 20.50
N TRP A 733 28.76 -14.49 19.57
CA TRP A 733 29.51 -14.17 18.36
C TRP A 733 30.90 -13.60 18.69
N GLU A 734 30.97 -12.59 19.55
CA GLU A 734 32.23 -11.97 19.96
C GLU A 734 33.16 -12.97 20.65
N ALA A 735 32.64 -13.79 21.58
CA ALA A 735 33.41 -14.82 22.26
C ALA A 735 34.01 -15.86 21.30
N VAL A 736 33.23 -16.32 20.31
CA VAL A 736 33.71 -17.28 19.30
C VAL A 736 34.85 -16.68 18.46
N LEU A 737 34.75 -15.40 18.07
CA LEU A 737 35.80 -14.73 17.31
C LEU A 737 37.06 -14.46 18.15
N GLU A 738 36.91 -14.10 19.43
CA GLU A 738 38.02 -13.92 20.37
C GLU A 738 38.83 -15.22 20.59
N LEU A 739 38.18 -16.37 20.41
CA LEU A 739 38.81 -17.69 20.45
C LEU A 739 39.48 -18.09 19.12
N GLY A 740 39.58 -17.16 18.17
CA GLY A 740 40.37 -17.32 16.94
C GLY A 740 39.58 -17.81 15.72
N ALA A 741 38.25 -17.90 15.80
CA ALA A 741 37.44 -18.21 14.63
C ALA A 741 37.46 -17.06 13.61
N VAL A 742 37.69 -17.40 12.34
CA VAL A 742 37.58 -16.45 11.23
C VAL A 742 36.10 -16.28 10.85
N PRO A 743 35.52 -15.06 10.85
CA PRO A 743 34.14 -14.87 10.46
C PRO A 743 33.98 -15.13 8.96
N TYR A 744 32.90 -15.80 8.56
CA TYR A 744 32.56 -16.00 7.15
C TYR A 744 31.07 -15.79 6.88
N GLY A 745 30.77 -15.41 5.64
CA GLY A 745 29.41 -15.10 5.20
C GLY A 745 28.76 -16.17 4.31
N THR A 746 27.64 -15.82 3.69
CA THR A 746 26.87 -16.73 2.83
C THR A 746 27.62 -17.17 1.58
N GLU A 747 28.50 -16.34 1.03
CA GLU A 747 29.28 -16.70 -0.16
C GLU A 747 30.23 -17.86 0.15
N THR A 748 31.02 -17.76 1.22
CA THR A 748 31.85 -18.89 1.71
C THR A 748 31.01 -20.10 2.10
N MET A 749 29.84 -19.90 2.72
CA MET A 749 28.92 -21.02 2.99
C MET A 749 28.52 -21.74 1.70
N HIS A 750 28.21 -21.01 0.62
CA HIS A 750 27.86 -21.57 -0.68
C HIS A 750 29.03 -22.33 -1.33
N VAL A 751 30.26 -21.84 -1.21
CA VAL A 751 31.45 -22.60 -1.67
C VAL A 751 31.56 -23.92 -0.90
N LEU A 752 31.59 -23.86 0.43
CA LEU A 752 31.86 -25.03 1.28
C LEU A 752 30.84 -26.15 1.12
N ARG A 753 29.56 -25.80 0.98
CA ARG A 753 28.48 -26.77 0.75
C ARG A 753 28.51 -27.35 -0.67
N ALA A 754 28.85 -26.53 -1.66
CA ALA A 754 28.88 -26.95 -3.06
C ALA A 754 30.06 -27.90 -3.32
N GLU A 755 31.19 -27.71 -2.64
CA GLU A 755 32.31 -28.67 -2.64
C GLU A 755 31.87 -30.08 -2.20
N LYS A 756 30.85 -30.17 -1.33
CA LYS A 756 30.23 -31.41 -0.85
C LYS A 756 29.02 -31.87 -1.68
N GLY A 757 28.65 -31.14 -2.73
CA GLY A 757 27.48 -31.45 -3.55
C GLY A 757 26.14 -31.25 -2.82
N PHE A 758 26.12 -30.49 -1.72
CA PHE A 758 24.86 -30.18 -1.04
C PHE A 758 24.08 -29.13 -1.82
N ALA A 759 22.79 -29.38 -2.02
CA ALA A 759 21.88 -28.47 -2.71
C ALA A 759 21.47 -27.30 -1.82
N ILE A 760 21.25 -26.13 -2.42
CA ILE A 760 20.50 -25.02 -1.84
C ILE A 760 19.13 -24.98 -2.51
N VAL A 761 18.06 -25.01 -1.71
CA VAL A 761 16.71 -24.82 -2.23
C VAL A 761 16.58 -23.43 -2.85
N GLY A 762 16.00 -23.34 -4.05
CA GLY A 762 15.95 -22.13 -4.87
C GLY A 762 17.17 -21.88 -5.77
N GLN A 763 18.27 -22.62 -5.59
CA GLN A 763 19.47 -22.52 -6.44
C GLN A 763 19.72 -23.81 -7.25
N GLU A 764 19.83 -24.97 -6.58
CA GLU A 764 19.84 -26.28 -7.24
C GLU A 764 18.42 -26.81 -7.50
N THR A 765 17.40 -26.06 -7.12
CA THR A 765 16.00 -26.42 -7.32
C THR A 765 15.24 -25.20 -7.84
N ASP A 766 14.38 -25.42 -8.85
CA ASP A 766 13.64 -24.38 -9.58
C ASP A 766 12.12 -24.65 -9.61
N GLY A 767 11.63 -25.45 -8.65
CA GLY A 767 10.26 -25.94 -8.63
C GLY A 767 9.99 -27.13 -9.56
N THR A 768 11.00 -27.63 -10.30
CA THR A 768 10.86 -28.81 -11.18
C THR A 768 11.74 -29.99 -10.80
N VAL A 769 12.50 -29.86 -9.71
CA VAL A 769 13.51 -30.81 -9.25
C VAL A 769 12.97 -31.67 -8.12
N THR A 770 13.04 -32.98 -8.28
CA THR A 770 12.68 -33.96 -7.24
C THR A 770 13.89 -34.32 -6.38
N PRO A 771 13.72 -34.92 -5.19
CA PRO A 771 14.86 -35.43 -4.41
C PRO A 771 15.76 -36.39 -5.20
N GLN A 772 15.18 -37.17 -6.12
CA GLN A 772 15.89 -38.10 -6.98
C GLN A 772 16.78 -37.39 -8.00
N ASP A 773 16.30 -36.26 -8.55
CA ASP A 773 17.05 -35.44 -9.49
C ASP A 773 18.30 -34.83 -8.80
N LEU A 774 18.23 -34.51 -7.51
CA LEU A 774 19.38 -34.08 -6.68
C LEU A 774 20.36 -35.21 -6.31
N GLY A 775 20.15 -36.44 -6.79
CA GLY A 775 20.92 -37.60 -6.34
C GLY A 775 20.57 -38.05 -4.91
N MET A 776 19.53 -37.49 -4.29
CA MET A 776 19.10 -37.79 -2.93
C MET A 776 18.01 -38.88 -2.88
N GLY A 777 18.00 -39.82 -3.84
CA GLY A 777 17.05 -40.94 -3.83
C GLY A 777 17.10 -41.80 -2.55
N TRP A 778 18.20 -41.73 -1.79
CA TRP A 778 18.37 -42.38 -0.50
C TRP A 778 17.47 -41.81 0.61
N ILE A 779 17.03 -40.56 0.50
CA ILE A 779 16.20 -39.90 1.53
C ILE A 779 14.71 -40.23 1.35
N VAL A 780 14.30 -40.65 0.15
CA VAL A 780 12.92 -40.99 -0.17
C VAL A 780 12.53 -42.34 0.45
N SER A 781 11.68 -42.32 1.48
CA SER A 781 11.35 -43.53 2.22
C SER A 781 10.56 -44.54 1.39
N LYS A 782 11.12 -45.75 1.29
CA LYS A 782 10.43 -46.94 0.75
C LYS A 782 9.55 -47.66 1.78
N ARG A 783 9.70 -47.32 3.07
CA ARG A 783 9.03 -48.00 4.19
C ARG A 783 7.68 -47.39 4.54
N LYS A 784 7.50 -46.10 4.27
CA LYS A 784 6.23 -45.40 4.51
C LYS A 784 5.19 -45.81 3.46
N PRO A 785 3.90 -45.90 3.80
CA PRO A 785 2.86 -46.03 2.78
C PRO A 785 2.85 -44.79 1.88
N ASP A 786 2.78 -43.60 2.47
CA ASP A 786 2.71 -42.33 1.75
C ASP A 786 3.44 -41.19 2.49
N PHE A 787 3.67 -40.07 1.79
CA PHE A 787 4.06 -38.75 2.30
C PHE A 787 3.69 -37.71 1.24
N VAL A 788 3.58 -36.43 1.61
CA VAL A 788 3.19 -35.37 0.67
C VAL A 788 4.17 -35.31 -0.51
N GLY A 789 3.65 -35.57 -1.72
CA GLY A 789 4.42 -35.59 -2.96
C GLY A 789 4.84 -36.97 -3.47
N LYS A 790 4.84 -38.02 -2.63
CA LYS A 790 5.31 -39.36 -3.02
C LYS A 790 4.56 -39.91 -4.24
N ARG A 791 3.24 -39.74 -4.25
CA ARG A 791 2.36 -40.19 -5.35
C ARG A 791 2.78 -39.61 -6.70
N SER A 792 3.33 -38.39 -6.71
CA SER A 792 3.71 -37.72 -7.95
C SER A 792 5.00 -38.26 -8.55
N HIS A 793 5.87 -38.90 -7.77
CA HIS A 793 7.11 -39.51 -8.28
C HIS A 793 6.86 -40.65 -9.29
N SER A 794 5.67 -41.24 -9.31
CA SER A 794 5.29 -42.29 -10.27
C SER A 794 4.60 -41.76 -11.53
N ARG A 795 4.51 -40.44 -11.74
CA ARG A 795 3.87 -39.86 -12.93
C ARG A 795 4.78 -40.01 -14.17
N PRO A 796 4.21 -39.98 -15.39
CA PRO A 796 5.01 -40.15 -16.62
C PRO A 796 6.20 -39.19 -16.73
N ASP A 797 6.06 -37.92 -16.31
CA ASP A 797 7.16 -36.94 -16.39
C ASP A 797 8.29 -37.20 -15.37
N THR A 798 7.96 -37.52 -14.12
CA THR A 798 8.96 -37.84 -13.08
C THR A 798 9.60 -39.21 -13.30
N ALA A 799 8.94 -40.09 -14.05
CA ALA A 799 9.48 -41.39 -14.46
C ALA A 799 10.36 -41.33 -15.72
N ARG A 800 10.51 -40.16 -16.37
CA ARG A 800 11.34 -40.04 -17.56
C ARG A 800 12.80 -40.39 -17.27
N PRO A 801 13.49 -41.12 -18.17
CA PRO A 801 14.92 -41.42 -18.00
C PRO A 801 15.80 -40.17 -18.23
N ASP A 802 15.33 -39.20 -19.02
CA ASP A 802 16.06 -38.00 -19.44
C ASP A 802 15.76 -36.76 -18.57
N ARG A 803 15.43 -36.97 -17.28
CA ARG A 803 15.33 -35.86 -16.33
C ARG A 803 16.71 -35.25 -16.10
N LYS A 804 16.75 -33.93 -15.87
CA LYS A 804 17.98 -33.26 -15.44
C LYS A 804 18.34 -33.78 -14.05
N ARG A 805 19.62 -34.04 -13.81
CA ARG A 805 20.15 -34.48 -12.53
C ARG A 805 21.29 -33.58 -12.09
N LEU A 806 21.48 -33.47 -10.79
CA LEU A 806 22.59 -32.75 -10.20
C LEU A 806 23.90 -33.46 -10.53
N VAL A 807 24.81 -32.73 -11.16
CA VAL A 807 26.16 -33.17 -11.52
C VAL A 807 27.17 -32.09 -11.13
N GLY A 808 28.44 -32.48 -10.98
CA GLY A 808 29.55 -31.54 -10.90
C GLY A 808 30.11 -31.24 -12.29
N LEU A 809 30.72 -30.07 -12.45
CA LEU A 809 31.43 -29.67 -13.66
C LEU A 809 32.81 -29.13 -13.31
N LEU A 810 33.78 -29.46 -14.16
CA LEU A 810 35.14 -28.96 -14.09
C LEU A 810 35.48 -28.30 -15.41
N ALA A 811 35.74 -26.99 -15.40
CA ALA A 811 36.22 -26.28 -16.58
C ALA A 811 37.58 -26.85 -17.02
N ASP A 812 37.83 -26.92 -18.33
CA ASP A 812 39.11 -27.38 -18.85
C ASP A 812 40.27 -26.48 -18.38
N ASP A 813 40.05 -25.18 -18.44
CA ASP A 813 40.88 -24.19 -17.76
C ASP A 813 40.51 -24.19 -16.26
N PRO A 814 41.41 -24.62 -15.36
CA PRO A 814 41.13 -24.71 -13.94
C PRO A 814 40.91 -23.35 -13.27
N ASP A 815 41.27 -22.23 -13.92
CA ASP A 815 41.06 -20.88 -13.39
C ASP A 815 39.81 -20.21 -13.98
N ALA A 816 39.19 -20.79 -15.02
CA ALA A 816 38.01 -20.22 -15.65
C ALA A 816 36.75 -20.44 -14.81
N LEU A 817 36.13 -19.35 -14.38
CA LEU A 817 34.85 -19.38 -13.67
C LEU A 817 33.70 -19.46 -14.68
N VAL A 818 32.89 -20.51 -14.59
CA VAL A 818 31.67 -20.64 -15.41
C VAL A 818 30.54 -19.83 -14.78
N GLU A 819 29.82 -19.03 -15.55
CA GLU A 819 28.72 -18.23 -15.02
C GLU A 819 27.57 -19.11 -14.50
N GLU A 820 27.03 -18.80 -13.31
CA GLU A 820 25.79 -19.40 -12.83
C GLU A 820 24.64 -19.05 -13.80
N GLY A 821 23.88 -20.05 -14.25
CA GLY A 821 22.88 -19.91 -15.31
C GLY A 821 23.37 -20.20 -16.72
N ALA A 822 24.68 -20.45 -16.93
CA ALA A 822 25.22 -20.86 -18.23
C ALA A 822 24.56 -22.15 -18.74
N GLN A 823 24.26 -22.20 -20.04
CA GLN A 823 23.57 -23.33 -20.67
C GLN A 823 24.56 -24.41 -21.14
N LEU A 824 24.23 -25.67 -20.91
CA LEU A 824 25.09 -26.80 -21.27
C LEU A 824 24.70 -27.39 -22.62
N THR A 825 25.68 -27.59 -23.51
CA THR A 825 25.52 -28.15 -24.87
C THR A 825 26.67 -29.13 -25.19
N GLU A 826 26.54 -29.96 -26.23
CA GLU A 826 27.61 -30.90 -26.64
C GLU A 826 28.72 -30.22 -27.47
N ALA A 827 28.43 -29.11 -28.16
CA ALA A 827 29.38 -28.45 -29.08
C ALA A 827 29.03 -26.97 -29.38
N GLY A 828 28.56 -26.21 -28.38
CA GLY A 828 28.21 -24.79 -28.54
C GLY A 828 26.95 -24.51 -29.39
N VAL A 829 26.22 -25.56 -29.80
CA VAL A 829 24.94 -25.46 -30.54
C VAL A 829 23.88 -26.31 -29.83
N ALA A 830 22.63 -25.83 -29.86
CA ALA A 830 21.43 -26.50 -29.34
C ALA A 830 21.28 -27.94 -29.89
N PRO A 831 20.69 -28.88 -29.11
CA PRO A 831 19.81 -28.65 -27.97
C PRO A 831 20.53 -28.51 -26.62
N MET A 832 19.94 -27.72 -25.72
CA MET A 832 20.40 -27.58 -24.34
C MET A 832 20.21 -28.89 -23.57
N LEU A 833 21.23 -29.29 -22.83
CA LEU A 833 21.22 -30.47 -21.97
C LEU A 833 20.94 -30.11 -20.51
N GLY A 834 21.18 -28.86 -20.12
CA GLY A 834 21.14 -28.45 -18.73
C GLY A 834 21.61 -27.03 -18.54
N HIS A 835 21.83 -26.68 -17.29
CA HIS A 835 22.36 -25.38 -16.90
C HIS A 835 23.19 -25.48 -15.63
N VAL A 836 24.14 -24.56 -15.47
CA VAL A 836 24.93 -24.38 -14.26
C VAL A 836 24.07 -23.72 -13.19
N THR A 837 24.07 -24.27 -11.98
CA THR A 837 23.29 -23.76 -10.83
C THR A 837 24.17 -23.02 -9.83
N SER A 838 25.40 -23.49 -9.65
CA SER A 838 26.37 -22.91 -8.71
C SER A 838 27.78 -22.93 -9.29
N SER A 839 28.61 -21.92 -9.06
CA SER A 839 29.98 -21.88 -9.60
C SER A 839 30.95 -21.06 -8.76
N TYR A 840 32.10 -21.64 -8.41
CA TYR A 840 33.01 -21.05 -7.44
C TYR A 840 34.49 -21.33 -7.72
N HIS A 841 35.34 -20.47 -7.17
CA HIS A 841 36.77 -20.77 -6.96
C HIS A 841 36.94 -21.53 -5.64
N SER A 842 37.39 -22.78 -5.71
CA SER A 842 37.65 -23.58 -4.51
C SER A 842 39.11 -23.48 -4.08
N ALA A 843 39.33 -22.97 -2.87
CA ALA A 843 40.64 -23.00 -2.22
C ALA A 843 41.09 -24.45 -1.93
N ALA A 844 40.15 -25.34 -1.62
CA ALA A 844 40.43 -26.72 -1.21
C ALA A 844 40.76 -27.62 -2.41
N LEU A 845 40.12 -27.40 -3.56
CA LEU A 845 40.38 -28.12 -4.81
C LEU A 845 41.52 -27.48 -5.62
N GLY A 846 41.90 -26.24 -5.30
CA GLY A 846 42.94 -25.49 -6.02
C GLY A 846 42.54 -25.09 -7.44
N ARG A 847 41.23 -24.95 -7.71
CA ARG A 847 40.65 -24.69 -9.03
C ARG A 847 39.19 -24.21 -8.95
N THR A 848 38.64 -23.76 -10.06
CA THR A 848 37.20 -23.56 -10.24
C THR A 848 36.45 -24.88 -10.38
N PHE A 849 35.19 -24.86 -9.93
CA PHE A 849 34.23 -25.95 -10.13
C PHE A 849 32.81 -25.39 -10.16
N SER A 850 31.87 -26.20 -10.67
CA SER A 850 30.46 -25.82 -10.70
C SER A 850 29.55 -27.01 -10.35
N LEU A 851 28.36 -26.74 -9.85
CA LEU A 851 27.24 -27.68 -9.84
C LEU A 851 26.27 -27.32 -10.97
N ALA A 852 25.61 -28.33 -11.52
CA ALA A 852 24.69 -28.15 -12.64
C ALA A 852 23.55 -29.17 -12.63
N LEU A 853 22.44 -28.81 -13.26
CA LEU A 853 21.35 -29.73 -13.58
C LEU A 853 21.43 -30.10 -15.07
N ALA A 854 21.80 -31.34 -15.37
CA ALA A 854 22.01 -31.82 -16.73
C ALA A 854 21.31 -33.15 -17.01
N ARG A 855 20.80 -33.35 -18.23
CA ARG A 855 20.16 -34.59 -18.68
C ARG A 855 21.05 -35.36 -19.64
N ASN A 856 20.90 -36.68 -19.67
CA ASN A 856 21.58 -37.58 -20.61
C ASN A 856 23.12 -37.47 -20.58
N VAL A 857 23.69 -37.20 -19.40
CA VAL A 857 25.13 -37.10 -19.20
C VAL A 857 25.59 -38.06 -18.11
N THR A 858 26.86 -38.44 -18.19
CA THR A 858 27.57 -39.30 -17.25
C THR A 858 28.93 -38.70 -16.90
N PRO A 859 29.51 -39.00 -15.72
CA PRO A 859 30.85 -38.55 -15.37
C PRO A 859 31.88 -38.93 -16.45
N GLY A 860 32.67 -37.96 -16.89
CA GLY A 860 33.62 -38.07 -18.00
C GLY A 860 33.15 -37.44 -19.31
N ASP A 861 31.86 -37.19 -19.48
CA ASP A 861 31.33 -36.53 -20.68
C ASP A 861 31.84 -35.08 -20.79
N ARG A 862 32.10 -34.65 -22.02
CA ARG A 862 32.58 -33.30 -22.33
C ARG A 862 31.45 -32.45 -22.89
N LEU A 863 31.24 -31.29 -22.28
CA LEU A 863 30.21 -30.34 -22.66
C LEU A 863 30.81 -28.95 -22.89
N THR A 864 29.97 -28.05 -23.36
CA THR A 864 30.25 -26.62 -23.50
C THR A 864 29.21 -25.84 -22.71
N ALA A 865 29.66 -25.06 -21.72
CA ALA A 865 28.86 -24.08 -21.01
C ALA A 865 28.85 -22.76 -21.79
N VAL A 866 27.67 -22.24 -22.09
CA VAL A 866 27.46 -21.06 -22.93
C VAL A 866 26.68 -20.01 -22.15
N SER A 867 27.22 -18.79 -22.06
CA SER A 867 26.53 -17.62 -21.52
C SER A 867 26.87 -16.37 -22.35
N GLY A 868 25.88 -15.82 -23.06
CA GLY A 868 26.14 -14.77 -24.05
C GLY A 868 27.17 -15.22 -25.10
N ASP A 869 28.27 -14.48 -25.21
CA ASP A 869 29.41 -14.80 -26.08
C ASP A 869 30.47 -15.68 -25.39
N ALA A 870 30.34 -15.94 -24.08
CA ALA A 870 31.28 -16.77 -23.33
C ALA A 870 30.99 -18.26 -23.58
N VAL A 871 32.03 -19.00 -23.95
CA VAL A 871 31.96 -20.43 -24.32
C VAL A 871 33.09 -21.17 -23.59
N GLN A 872 32.73 -21.94 -22.57
CA GLN A 872 33.69 -22.66 -21.73
C GLN A 872 33.53 -24.19 -21.90
N PRO A 873 34.57 -24.90 -22.36
CA PRO A 873 34.59 -26.35 -22.30
C PRO A 873 34.62 -26.84 -20.85
N VAL A 874 33.75 -27.79 -20.51
CA VAL A 874 33.63 -28.37 -19.17
C VAL A 874 33.56 -29.89 -19.25
N THR A 875 34.06 -30.56 -18.21
CA THR A 875 33.95 -32.02 -18.03
C THR A 875 32.98 -32.33 -16.91
N VAL A 876 32.03 -33.23 -17.16
CA VAL A 876 31.06 -33.71 -16.15
C VAL A 876 31.76 -34.61 -15.14
N VAL A 877 31.51 -34.39 -13.86
CA VAL A 877 32.03 -35.18 -12.74
C VAL A 877 30.93 -35.47 -11.70
N GLU A 878 31.23 -36.30 -10.72
CA GLU A 878 30.34 -36.48 -9.56
C GLU A 878 30.18 -35.15 -8.80
N PRO A 879 28.98 -34.86 -8.26
CA PRO A 879 28.71 -33.58 -7.60
C PRO A 879 29.40 -33.42 -6.24
N VAL A 880 29.97 -34.49 -5.67
CA VAL A 880 30.76 -34.44 -4.43
C VAL A 880 32.25 -34.40 -4.79
N LEU A 881 32.84 -33.20 -4.81
CA LEU A 881 34.22 -33.00 -5.27
C LEU A 881 35.25 -33.04 -4.14
N TYR A 882 34.84 -32.75 -2.90
CA TYR A 882 35.72 -32.66 -1.74
C TYR A 882 35.42 -33.71 -0.67
N ASP A 883 36.44 -34.43 -0.22
CA ASP A 883 36.38 -35.46 0.84
C ASP A 883 35.17 -36.42 0.68
N PRO A 884 35.02 -37.12 -0.46
CA PRO A 884 33.83 -37.95 -0.73
C PRO A 884 33.60 -39.05 0.32
N ASP A 885 34.68 -39.52 0.97
CA ASP A 885 34.66 -40.53 2.02
C ASP A 885 34.33 -39.97 3.42
N ASN A 886 34.14 -38.64 3.54
CA ASN A 886 33.84 -37.92 4.79
C ASN A 886 34.84 -38.20 5.93
N THR A 887 36.13 -38.29 5.58
CA THR A 887 37.22 -38.52 6.54
C THR A 887 37.41 -37.37 7.53
N ARG A 888 36.95 -36.17 7.18
CA ARG A 888 37.12 -34.93 7.98
C ARG A 888 35.93 -34.61 8.89
N ARG A 889 34.87 -35.41 8.86
CA ARG A 889 33.62 -35.21 9.63
C ARG A 889 33.85 -35.05 11.13
N ASP A 890 34.84 -35.77 11.67
CA ASP A 890 35.11 -35.85 13.11
C ASP A 890 36.15 -34.85 13.63
N GLY A 891 36.85 -34.16 12.71
CA GLY A 891 37.85 -33.13 13.01
C GLY A 891 39.04 -33.66 13.80
N ASP A 892 39.82 -32.73 14.35
CA ASP A 892 41.02 -33.05 15.11
C ASP A 892 40.67 -33.41 16.57
N PRO A 893 41.47 -34.27 17.23
CA PRO A 893 41.35 -34.52 18.66
C PRO A 893 41.71 -33.26 19.45
N LEU A 894 41.13 -33.08 20.64
CA LEU A 894 41.45 -31.95 21.52
C LEU A 894 42.86 -32.13 22.13
N PRO A 895 43.83 -31.23 21.88
CA PRO A 895 45.21 -31.42 22.32
C PRO A 895 45.44 -31.16 23.82
N GLU A 896 44.83 -30.11 24.41
CA GLU A 896 44.80 -29.80 25.86
C GLU A 896 43.56 -28.92 26.18
N PRO A 897 43.03 -28.89 27.43
CA PRO A 897 41.88 -28.06 27.78
C PRO A 897 42.22 -26.56 27.67
N PRO A 898 41.51 -25.79 26.82
CA PRO A 898 41.76 -24.36 26.65
C PRO A 898 41.45 -23.56 27.92
N ALA A 899 42.07 -22.39 28.07
CA ALA A 899 41.80 -21.48 29.17
C ALA A 899 40.32 -21.03 29.18
N ALA A 900 39.73 -20.92 30.37
CA ALA A 900 38.36 -20.45 30.52
C ALA A 900 38.17 -19.06 29.88
N TYR A 901 37.05 -18.86 29.19
CA TYR A 901 36.65 -17.55 28.68
C TYR A 901 36.55 -16.54 29.82
N ARG A 902 37.17 -15.37 29.66
CA ARG A 902 37.20 -14.31 30.68
C ARG A 902 36.28 -13.12 30.35
N GLY A 903 35.59 -13.14 29.22
CA GLY A 903 34.63 -12.11 28.86
C GLY A 903 33.26 -12.30 29.53
N ASP A 904 32.49 -11.22 29.64
CA ASP A 904 31.15 -11.26 30.20
C ASP A 904 30.11 -11.64 29.14
N CYS A 905 29.32 -12.68 29.37
CA CYS A 905 28.15 -13.01 28.53
C CYS A 905 27.00 -12.04 28.84
N ARG A 906 26.98 -10.87 28.18
CA ARG A 906 25.98 -9.83 28.43
C ARG A 906 24.78 -9.97 27.49
N SER A 907 23.58 -9.80 28.04
CA SER A 907 22.38 -9.66 27.24
C SER A 907 22.29 -8.24 26.66
N GLU A 908 21.92 -8.12 25.39
CA GLU A 908 21.67 -6.84 24.72
C GLU A 908 20.26 -6.82 24.11
N SER A 909 19.59 -5.67 24.21
CA SER A 909 18.31 -5.48 23.52
C SER A 909 18.55 -5.03 22.08
N PRO A 910 17.80 -5.56 21.09
CA PRO A 910 17.79 -5.03 19.73
C PRO A 910 17.42 -3.53 19.62
N ALA A 911 16.73 -2.97 20.63
CA ALA A 911 16.32 -1.57 20.66
C ALA A 911 17.20 -0.69 21.57
N ALA A 912 18.25 -1.24 22.21
CA ALA A 912 19.08 -0.52 23.18
C ALA A 912 19.70 0.76 22.57
N ALA A 913 20.18 0.68 21.33
CA ALA A 913 20.79 1.81 20.62
C ALA A 913 19.82 2.97 20.32
N PHE A 914 18.52 2.78 20.51
CA PHE A 914 17.49 3.78 20.22
C PHE A 914 17.01 4.54 21.46
N ALA A 915 17.46 4.19 22.66
CA ALA A 915 16.95 4.77 23.91
C ALA A 915 17.02 6.31 23.94
N GLU A 916 18.17 6.90 23.57
CA GLU A 916 18.35 8.35 23.52
C GLU A 916 17.46 9.01 22.44
N ARG A 917 17.30 8.35 21.29
CA ARG A 917 16.46 8.84 20.20
C ARG A 917 14.98 8.78 20.56
N PHE A 918 14.53 7.74 21.26
CA PHE A 918 13.17 7.64 21.79
C PHE A 918 12.86 8.75 22.77
N GLU A 919 13.81 9.10 23.65
CA GLU A 919 13.67 10.24 24.55
C GLU A 919 13.60 11.56 23.78
N ALA A 920 14.45 11.75 22.76
CA ALA A 920 14.50 12.97 21.96
C ALA A 920 13.20 13.27 21.18
N VAL A 921 12.53 12.24 20.65
CA VAL A 921 11.25 12.40 19.92
C VAL A 921 10.02 12.36 20.81
N SER A 922 10.17 11.99 22.08
CA SER A 922 9.06 11.97 23.03
C SER A 922 8.67 13.40 23.43
N THR A 923 7.37 13.67 23.50
CA THR A 923 6.79 14.96 23.87
C THR A 923 5.91 14.82 25.12
N SER A 924 5.32 15.93 25.57
CA SER A 924 4.29 15.89 26.62
C SER A 924 3.01 15.17 26.20
N ARG A 925 2.77 15.01 24.88
CA ARG A 925 1.56 14.37 24.35
C ARG A 925 1.75 12.90 24.00
N VAL A 926 2.98 12.45 23.77
CA VAL A 926 3.29 11.06 23.45
C VAL A 926 4.73 10.74 23.83
N ARG A 927 4.92 9.60 24.50
CA ARG A 927 6.21 9.06 24.91
C ARG A 927 6.39 7.68 24.29
N LEU A 928 7.55 7.48 23.68
CA LEU A 928 8.02 6.19 23.18
C LEU A 928 9.17 5.69 24.07
N ARG A 929 9.17 4.41 24.42
CA ARG A 929 10.29 3.76 25.11
C ARG A 929 10.30 2.26 24.89
N GLU A 930 11.45 1.63 25.14
CA GLU A 930 11.50 0.18 25.32
C GLU A 930 11.02 -0.20 26.74
N VAL A 931 10.28 -1.29 26.86
CA VAL A 931 9.96 -1.94 28.14
C VAL A 931 11.11 -2.88 28.51
N PRO A 932 11.56 -2.91 29.79
CA PRO A 932 12.56 -3.88 30.25
C PRO A 932 12.21 -5.31 29.86
N PHE A 933 13.22 -6.17 29.72
CA PHE A 933 13.03 -7.56 29.36
C PHE A 933 11.98 -8.25 30.24
N VAL A 934 11.09 -9.00 29.59
CA VAL A 934 10.04 -9.79 30.25
C VAL A 934 10.10 -11.20 29.69
N PRO A 935 10.14 -12.26 30.53
CA PRO A 935 9.99 -13.64 30.08
C PRO A 935 8.65 -13.86 29.38
N MET A 936 8.64 -14.71 28.36
CA MET A 936 7.45 -14.99 27.56
C MET A 936 7.35 -16.44 27.15
N TRP A 937 6.13 -16.96 27.14
CA TRP A 937 5.81 -18.30 26.68
C TRP A 937 4.65 -18.28 25.71
N GLU A 938 4.80 -19.03 24.62
CA GLU A 938 3.71 -19.31 23.71
C GLU A 938 3.02 -20.61 24.15
N VAL A 939 1.69 -20.56 24.21
CA VAL A 939 0.85 -21.66 24.71
C VAL A 939 -0.14 -22.03 23.63
N ARG A 940 -0.20 -23.32 23.30
CA ARG A 940 -1.16 -23.91 22.36
C ARG A 940 -2.06 -24.90 23.13
N GLY A 941 -3.35 -24.96 22.77
CA GLY A 941 -4.31 -25.90 23.36
C GLY A 941 -5.20 -25.29 24.44
N ALA A 942 -5.12 -25.77 25.68
CA ALA A 942 -6.03 -25.33 26.76
C ALA A 942 -5.71 -23.91 27.25
N ASP A 943 -6.75 -23.15 27.60
CA ASP A 943 -6.61 -21.79 28.16
C ASP A 943 -5.73 -21.81 29.43
N PRO A 944 -4.57 -21.12 29.43
CA PRO A 944 -3.69 -21.06 30.60
C PRO A 944 -4.28 -20.30 31.79
N GLY A 945 -5.37 -19.53 31.58
CA GLY A 945 -6.03 -18.67 32.57
C GLY A 945 -5.38 -17.29 32.72
N THR A 946 -4.33 -16.99 31.93
CA THR A 946 -3.59 -15.73 31.94
C THR A 946 -2.93 -15.48 30.58
N GLY A 947 -2.59 -14.24 30.25
CA GLY A 947 -1.90 -13.87 29.02
C GLY A 947 -2.83 -13.36 27.92
N LEU A 948 -2.23 -13.03 26.78
CA LEU A 948 -2.90 -12.47 25.62
C LEU A 948 -3.42 -13.62 24.75
N ARG A 949 -4.72 -13.66 24.48
CA ARG A 949 -5.32 -14.65 23.57
C ARG A 949 -5.11 -14.18 22.14
N LEU A 950 -4.38 -14.98 21.36
CA LEU A 950 -3.95 -14.65 20.01
C LEU A 950 -4.72 -15.42 18.93
N GLY A 951 -5.42 -16.49 19.33
CA GLY A 951 -6.32 -17.28 18.49
C GLY A 951 -7.27 -18.11 19.33
N PRO A 952 -8.05 -19.02 18.71
CA PRO A 952 -8.96 -19.91 19.44
C PRO A 952 -8.27 -20.68 20.55
N ASP A 953 -7.14 -21.33 20.23
CA ASP A 953 -6.35 -22.17 21.14
C ASP A 953 -4.87 -21.71 21.20
N TRP A 954 -4.63 -20.40 21.19
CA TRP A 954 -3.29 -19.80 21.18
C TRP A 954 -3.19 -18.60 22.11
N TRP A 955 -2.19 -18.61 23.00
CA TRP A 955 -1.90 -17.51 23.93
C TRP A 955 -0.42 -17.15 23.97
N LEU A 956 -0.14 -15.89 24.31
CA LEU A 956 1.15 -15.42 24.76
C LEU A 956 1.07 -15.04 26.24
N VAL A 957 1.79 -15.77 27.08
CA VAL A 957 1.93 -15.46 28.52
C VAL A 957 3.22 -14.70 28.70
N ALA A 958 3.16 -13.50 29.28
CA ALA A 958 4.35 -12.68 29.57
C ALA A 958 4.38 -12.30 31.06
N GLY A 959 5.57 -12.31 31.66
CA GLY A 959 5.79 -11.92 33.06
C GLY A 959 6.45 -13.01 33.90
N ASP A 960 6.43 -12.84 35.22
CA ASP A 960 7.00 -13.80 36.16
C ASP A 960 6.02 -14.94 36.47
N VAL A 961 5.66 -15.71 35.43
CA VAL A 961 4.77 -16.88 35.55
C VAL A 961 5.60 -18.15 35.39
N PRO A 962 5.54 -19.12 36.32
CA PRO A 962 6.25 -20.39 36.16
C PRO A 962 5.75 -21.15 34.92
N PRO A 963 6.63 -21.61 34.01
CA PRO A 963 6.20 -22.35 32.82
C PRO A 963 5.57 -23.68 33.19
N ARG A 964 4.55 -24.08 32.43
CA ARG A 964 3.88 -25.40 32.57
C ARG A 964 4.34 -26.35 31.45
N PRO A 965 4.15 -27.67 31.59
CA PRO A 965 4.40 -28.61 30.50
C PRO A 965 3.67 -28.18 29.22
N GLY A 966 4.33 -28.33 28.06
CA GLY A 966 3.79 -27.91 26.77
C GLY A 966 4.02 -26.44 26.41
N TRP A 967 4.36 -25.56 27.37
CA TRP A 967 4.66 -24.16 27.06
C TRP A 967 6.01 -24.01 26.35
N VAL A 968 6.05 -23.16 25.33
CA VAL A 968 7.25 -22.91 24.52
C VAL A 968 7.86 -21.58 24.94
N ASP A 969 9.10 -21.59 25.42
CA ASP A 969 9.83 -20.35 25.73
C ASP A 969 10.08 -19.55 24.44
N VAL A 970 9.61 -18.31 24.43
CA VAL A 970 9.77 -17.35 23.34
C VAL A 970 10.27 -15.99 23.88
N SER A 971 10.90 -15.99 25.05
CA SER A 971 11.35 -14.77 25.74
C SER A 971 12.32 -13.93 24.91
N GLY A 972 13.20 -14.59 24.16
CA GLY A 972 14.13 -13.93 23.24
C GLY A 972 13.47 -13.44 21.94
N GLN A 973 12.24 -13.86 21.65
CA GLN A 973 11.65 -13.70 20.33
C GLN A 973 11.10 -12.31 20.05
N ARG A 974 10.80 -11.53 21.10
CA ARG A 974 10.12 -10.24 20.97
C ARG A 974 10.82 -9.16 21.80
N THR A 975 10.86 -7.96 21.20
CA THR A 975 11.19 -6.71 21.88
C THR A 975 9.86 -5.98 22.12
N VAL A 976 9.72 -5.37 23.30
CA VAL A 976 8.48 -4.70 23.69
C VAL A 976 8.71 -3.19 23.73
N LEU A 977 8.00 -2.48 22.87
CA LEU A 977 7.97 -1.02 22.88
C LEU A 977 6.68 -0.55 23.55
N GLU A 978 6.72 0.61 24.20
CA GLU A 978 5.56 1.24 24.85
C GLU A 978 5.36 2.63 24.28
N LEU A 979 4.11 2.91 23.89
CA LEU A 979 3.67 4.22 23.46
C LEU A 979 2.61 4.72 24.45
N ALA A 980 2.84 5.90 25.04
CA ALA A 980 1.99 6.43 26.10
C ALA A 980 1.70 7.93 25.93
N GLY A 981 0.46 8.36 26.16
CA GLY A 981 0.02 9.75 26.12
C GLY A 981 -1.18 9.99 25.19
N PRO A 982 -1.81 11.17 25.27
CA PRO A 982 -3.04 11.49 24.53
C PRO A 982 -2.91 11.42 23.00
N ALA A 983 -1.70 11.49 22.43
CA ALA A 983 -1.47 11.35 21.00
C ALA A 983 -1.03 9.94 20.56
N ALA A 984 -0.93 8.97 21.49
CA ALA A 984 -0.51 7.61 21.16
C ALA A 984 -1.40 6.94 20.10
N TYR A 985 -2.73 7.16 20.19
CA TYR A 985 -3.68 6.68 19.20
C TYR A 985 -3.39 7.23 17.79
N ASP A 986 -3.15 8.54 17.67
CA ASP A 986 -2.94 9.19 16.36
C ASP A 986 -1.63 8.72 15.67
N VAL A 987 -0.63 8.33 16.46
CA VAL A 987 0.60 7.70 15.95
C VAL A 987 0.31 6.28 15.45
N LEU A 988 -0.41 5.47 16.23
CA LEU A 988 -0.70 4.07 15.86
C LEU A 988 -1.54 3.98 14.58
N ILE A 989 -2.56 4.81 14.42
CA ILE A 989 -3.40 4.82 13.22
C ILE A 989 -2.64 5.23 11.95
N THR A 990 -1.40 5.73 12.05
CA THR A 990 -0.54 6.03 10.88
C THR A 990 -0.02 4.75 10.20
N GLY A 991 -0.07 3.60 10.89
CA GLY A 991 0.44 2.33 10.35
C GLY A 991 -0.31 1.07 10.77
N CYS A 992 -1.36 1.20 11.60
CA CYS A 992 -2.12 0.08 12.14
C CYS A 992 -3.52 0.00 11.51
N PRO A 993 -3.86 -1.07 10.76
CA PRO A 993 -5.09 -1.12 9.97
C PRO A 993 -6.34 -1.56 10.73
N ILE A 994 -6.25 -1.91 12.02
CA ILE A 994 -7.39 -2.39 12.80
C ILE A 994 -8.12 -1.25 13.54
N ASP A 995 -9.40 -1.45 13.87
CA ASP A 995 -10.14 -0.54 14.75
C ASP A 995 -9.60 -0.67 16.18
N LEU A 996 -9.04 0.41 16.73
CA LEU A 996 -8.51 0.46 18.10
C LEU A 996 -9.51 1.02 19.12
N ASP A 997 -10.74 1.31 18.68
CA ASP A 997 -11.83 1.74 19.56
C ASP A 997 -12.15 0.66 20.61
N PRO A 998 -12.33 1.02 21.89
CA PRO A 998 -12.53 0.03 22.95
C PRO A 998 -13.82 -0.79 22.83
N SER A 999 -14.79 -0.38 22.00
CA SER A 999 -16.00 -1.17 21.74
C SER A 999 -15.76 -2.37 20.79
N VAL A 1000 -14.71 -2.32 19.98
CA VAL A 1000 -14.37 -3.34 18.97
C VAL A 1000 -13.06 -4.04 19.33
N PHE A 1001 -12.06 -3.28 19.77
CA PHE A 1001 -10.74 -3.80 20.12
C PHE A 1001 -10.79 -4.49 21.49
N PRO A 1002 -10.55 -5.81 21.58
CA PRO A 1002 -10.69 -6.57 22.83
C PRO A 1002 -9.55 -6.30 23.84
N GLY A 1003 -8.77 -5.25 23.62
CA GLY A 1003 -7.59 -4.88 24.42
C GLY A 1003 -6.29 -5.43 23.87
N HIS A 1004 -6.30 -6.43 22.99
CA HIS A 1004 -5.10 -6.91 22.30
C HIS A 1004 -5.43 -7.59 20.98
N ALA A 1005 -4.53 -7.55 20.00
CA ALA A 1005 -4.65 -8.30 18.75
C ALA A 1005 -3.30 -8.52 18.07
N GLN A 1006 -3.23 -9.53 17.21
CA GLN A 1006 -2.21 -9.59 16.17
C GLN A 1006 -2.62 -8.71 15.00
N THR A 1007 -1.69 -7.89 14.55
CA THR A 1007 -1.93 -6.93 13.47
C THR A 1007 -0.62 -6.55 12.79
N LEU A 1008 -0.72 -5.70 11.78
CA LEU A 1008 0.43 -5.03 11.21
C LEU A 1008 0.58 -3.65 11.85
N LEU A 1009 1.83 -3.27 12.10
CA LEU A 1009 2.25 -1.89 12.31
C LEU A 1009 3.51 -1.70 11.48
N ALA A 1010 3.57 -0.65 10.67
CA ALA A 1010 4.72 -0.43 9.78
C ALA A 1010 4.98 -1.60 8.80
N ARG A 1011 3.95 -2.31 8.32
CA ARG A 1011 4.11 -3.56 7.53
C ARG A 1011 4.85 -4.70 8.26
N THR A 1012 5.08 -4.57 9.57
CA THR A 1012 5.63 -5.63 10.42
C THR A 1012 4.53 -6.27 11.25
N SER A 1013 4.58 -7.59 11.43
CA SER A 1013 3.67 -8.29 12.34
C SER A 1013 4.01 -7.97 13.79
N VAL A 1014 3.01 -7.48 14.53
CA VAL A 1014 3.12 -7.13 15.94
C VAL A 1014 1.93 -7.71 16.72
N ILE A 1015 2.15 -7.97 18.01
CA ILE A 1015 1.03 -8.04 18.96
C ILE A 1015 0.89 -6.65 19.55
N LEU A 1016 -0.29 -6.06 19.41
CA LEU A 1016 -0.63 -4.79 20.03
C LEU A 1016 -1.49 -5.07 21.26
N GLU A 1017 -1.14 -4.48 22.40
CA GLU A 1017 -1.88 -4.56 23.66
C GLU A 1017 -2.18 -3.15 24.15
N ARG A 1018 -3.43 -2.87 24.52
CA ARG A 1018 -3.86 -1.62 25.12
C ARG A 1018 -3.98 -1.80 26.63
N LEU A 1019 -3.14 -1.08 27.37
CA LEU A 1019 -3.13 -1.09 28.84
C LEU A 1019 -4.10 -0.07 29.44
N SER A 1020 -4.32 1.05 28.73
CA SER A 1020 -5.28 2.10 29.08
C SER A 1020 -5.65 2.89 27.83
N PRO A 1021 -6.62 3.84 27.86
CA PRO A 1021 -6.96 4.65 26.68
C PRO A 1021 -5.80 5.35 25.99
N GLU A 1022 -4.76 5.71 26.74
CA GLU A 1022 -3.61 6.45 26.22
C GLU A 1022 -2.32 5.62 26.27
N LYS A 1023 -2.39 4.30 26.48
CA LYS A 1023 -1.19 3.49 26.71
C LYS A 1023 -1.24 2.14 26.01
N TYR A 1024 -0.24 1.89 25.17
CA TYR A 1024 -0.13 0.70 24.34
C TYR A 1024 1.25 0.05 24.48
N ARG A 1025 1.29 -1.28 24.43
CA ARG A 1025 2.49 -2.09 24.25
C ARG A 1025 2.48 -2.72 22.86
N ILE A 1026 3.64 -2.70 22.23
CA ILE A 1026 3.87 -3.23 20.90
C ILE A 1026 4.94 -4.32 21.04
N TYR A 1027 4.52 -5.59 20.91
CA TYR A 1027 5.43 -6.72 20.94
C TYR A 1027 5.83 -7.04 19.49
N VAL A 1028 7.02 -6.59 19.12
CA VAL A 1028 7.60 -6.80 17.78
C VAL A 1028 8.61 -7.94 17.83
N ARG A 1029 8.68 -8.77 16.78
CA ARG A 1029 9.75 -9.77 16.66
C ARG A 1029 11.12 -9.09 16.75
N SER A 1030 12.05 -9.68 17.48
CA SER A 1030 13.33 -9.04 17.76
C SER A 1030 14.15 -8.72 16.51
N SER A 1031 13.99 -9.44 15.40
CA SER A 1031 14.65 -9.10 14.14
C SER A 1031 14.15 -7.82 13.48
N PHE A 1032 12.88 -7.45 13.71
CA PHE A 1032 12.23 -6.26 13.12
C PHE A 1032 12.31 -5.03 14.03
N ALA A 1033 12.82 -5.19 15.26
CA ALA A 1033 12.80 -4.13 16.27
C ALA A 1033 13.48 -2.84 15.79
N LYS A 1034 14.62 -2.94 15.09
CA LYS A 1034 15.32 -1.76 14.54
C LYS A 1034 14.49 -1.03 13.48
N TYR A 1035 13.92 -1.77 12.53
CA TYR A 1035 13.07 -1.20 11.49
C TYR A 1035 11.83 -0.50 12.10
N LEU A 1036 11.15 -1.16 13.04
CA LEU A 1036 9.96 -0.56 13.66
C LEU A 1036 10.33 0.65 14.54
N ALA A 1037 11.48 0.64 15.20
CA ALA A 1037 11.99 1.78 15.96
C ALA A 1037 12.20 3.01 15.05
N GLU A 1038 12.87 2.84 13.91
CA GLU A 1038 13.04 3.89 12.90
C GLU A 1038 11.69 4.38 12.37
N TRP A 1039 10.78 3.45 12.07
CA TRP A 1039 9.44 3.79 11.58
C TRP A 1039 8.67 4.65 12.60
N LEU A 1040 8.72 4.30 13.89
CA LEU A 1040 8.02 5.01 14.98
C LEU A 1040 8.64 6.37 15.26
N ILE A 1041 9.97 6.48 15.23
CA ILE A 1041 10.70 7.76 15.35
C ILE A 1041 10.26 8.71 14.23
N ASP A 1042 10.30 8.24 12.98
CA ASP A 1042 9.86 9.01 11.81
C ASP A 1042 8.35 9.40 11.92
N ALA A 1043 7.52 8.56 12.55
CA ALA A 1043 6.10 8.85 12.73
C ALA A 1043 5.86 9.95 13.77
N LEU A 1044 6.66 9.95 14.84
CA LEU A 1044 6.59 10.92 15.93
C LEU A 1044 7.16 12.29 15.54
N GLU A 1045 8.22 12.33 14.74
CA GLU A 1045 8.76 13.57 14.20
C GLU A 1045 7.76 14.28 13.25
N ALA A 1046 6.79 13.54 12.72
CA ALA A 1046 5.74 14.06 11.85
C ALA A 1046 4.43 14.47 12.57
N SER A 1047 4.21 13.99 13.80
CA SER A 1047 3.02 14.27 14.62
C SER A 1047 3.20 15.50 15.49
#